data_AF-A0A800F0B6-F1
#
_entry.id   AF-A0A800F0B6-F1
#
_cell.length_a   1.000
_cell.length_b   1.000
_cell.length_c   1.000
_cell.angle_alpha   90.00
_cell.angle_beta   90.00
_cell.angle_gamma   90.00
#
_symmetry.space_group_name_H-M   'P 1'
#
loop_
_entity.id
_entity.type
_entity.pdbx_description
1 polymer ?
#
loop_
_entity_poly.entity_id
_entity_poly.type
_entity_poly.pdbx_seq_one_letter_code
_entity_poly.pdbx_strand_id
1 'polypeptide(L)'
;MLNIKNHISASLLLIFIICLNTLMNAQLPEFKTLDLGGNETGLVYSLSNGGYAVVGKTDQSGNDDLVLTRLDANLNIISVIEFGDATSEEAMSLVELNNDTLLVSGKRSGGNKPILAKVALSGNIESYNFSGLSNAGQDRMHFLYKSSNTGQIYNYGMLEDHLPGGQWNKISVIQYDKNLNSGWNLYYDNKSSVDDWGEMYAREIVENADTTYSILAVISYGGGPFLEQEGRILTIDSNGNILHITGLDSIFIRTDVRSFCKTQNDGFMIVGFVESLIQDKDFIIYRLDSAFNVLWTKTIGGPGNDEALSIVHLGNDEYVIGGYVTDIGLGGKDACMLKINGNGDIIWAKAYGKAGEDVGKKVINDNGGLLLSGISNSYNTDDDVFIVRTDTSGNIQADCIMDIKPALAIQSYVVATTTYNYSNGTFDLPIASTETSIQISGLIEEQCIICSQTNALSSNDTCLNDSVHFSINNNWADSLYWDFGDGNFDINNNPQGHLYQISGTYTTTLIALNDSLGCNDTSYFSVDIFGLPVADAGPDTLICPGESIQIGEVPDSGSVYSWQSTNNLSAINISNPLAFPLADESFIVTETDSNGCTDIDTIAFVVHPLPDLSLDDTILICNGDTVQLSTLGGSNYSWSPVNVLNNTNISSPLVFPDSTILVYVSFQDSINGCPGNDSVYFNVNYFDSISVSGTDTICLGDTAYLFATGSDSCWWNSGIISNAIQSTPLTTSEYLVWSNNMCGSDTDTFVVTVIIPPVADAGADQVINYGESGSLQGQGGISYMWSPSGSLDCPDCQNATASPSQTTIYTLMVTDSFGCVGIDSVLLELKYMDTLFVPNLFSPNGDGHNDILYVRTFGVFENIHFSLYDRWGKLVFETFDENIGWDGYYNGVQQPLEVYVYYLIANTLDGKTIQQKGDITLMR
;
A
#
# COMPACT_ATOMS: atom_id res chain seq x y z
N MET A 1 35.25 -48.34 -44.12
CA MET A 1 36.49 -48.99 -44.59
C MET A 1 37.63 -48.07 -44.21
N LEU A 2 38.64 -48.60 -43.52
CA LEU A 2 40.02 -48.11 -43.36
C LEU A 2 40.26 -46.59 -43.20
N ASN A 3 40.75 -46.15 -42.03
CA ASN A 3 42.18 -46.04 -41.69
C ASN A 3 42.89 -44.88 -42.42
N ILE A 4 43.25 -43.82 -41.68
CA ILE A 4 44.63 -43.54 -41.20
C ILE A 4 45.47 -42.93 -42.34
N LYS A 5 46.05 -41.72 -42.29
CA LYS A 5 46.70 -40.89 -41.25
C LYS A 5 47.22 -39.63 -42.03
N ASN A 6 47.41 -38.43 -41.50
CA ASN A 6 48.52 -38.11 -40.58
C ASN A 6 48.54 -36.60 -40.22
N HIS A 7 48.83 -36.35 -38.93
CA HIS A 7 49.74 -35.33 -38.41
C HIS A 7 49.62 -33.87 -38.89
N ILE A 8 48.80 -33.11 -38.17
CA ILE A 8 49.12 -31.73 -37.75
C ILE A 8 49.03 -31.66 -36.22
N SER A 9 49.91 -30.84 -35.63
CA SER A 9 50.43 -30.86 -34.26
C SER A 9 49.47 -31.15 -33.10
N ALA A 10 49.92 -32.02 -32.19
CA ALA A 10 49.32 -32.23 -30.86
C ALA A 10 49.50 -31.04 -29.89
N SER A 11 49.88 -29.87 -30.40
CA SER A 11 49.94 -28.61 -29.66
C SER A 11 48.77 -27.68 -30.01
N LEU A 12 48.12 -27.88 -31.17
CA LEU A 12 46.90 -27.13 -31.54
C LEU A 12 45.62 -27.79 -31.03
N LEU A 13 45.59 -29.12 -30.84
CA LEU A 13 44.41 -29.80 -30.29
C LEU A 13 44.24 -29.53 -28.79
N LEU A 14 45.32 -29.18 -28.07
CA LEU A 14 45.22 -28.73 -26.69
C LEU A 14 44.74 -27.26 -26.60
N ILE A 15 45.03 -26.43 -27.60
CA ILE A 15 44.50 -25.05 -27.67
C ILE A 15 43.06 -25.05 -28.18
N PHE A 16 42.69 -25.94 -29.11
CA PHE A 16 41.30 -26.07 -29.58
C PHE A 16 40.37 -26.71 -28.54
N ILE A 17 40.84 -27.65 -27.71
CA ILE A 17 40.03 -28.19 -26.59
C ILE A 17 39.97 -27.21 -25.40
N ILE A 18 40.92 -26.26 -25.29
CA ILE A 18 40.86 -25.17 -24.31
C ILE A 18 40.02 -23.99 -24.84
N CYS A 19 39.97 -23.73 -26.15
CA CYS A 19 39.15 -22.68 -26.76
C CYS A 19 37.68 -23.09 -27.02
N LEU A 20 37.39 -24.35 -27.38
CA LEU A 20 36.00 -24.80 -27.54
C LEU A 20 35.25 -24.92 -26.21
N ASN A 21 35.97 -25.18 -25.11
CA ASN A 21 35.40 -25.14 -23.75
C ASN A 21 35.32 -23.74 -23.14
N THR A 22 35.94 -22.72 -23.76
CA THR A 22 35.84 -21.32 -23.30
C THR A 22 34.91 -20.46 -24.15
N LEU A 23 34.46 -20.92 -25.32
CA LEU A 23 33.47 -20.23 -26.16
C LEU A 23 32.07 -20.89 -26.20
N MET A 24 31.90 -22.10 -25.65
CA MET A 24 30.57 -22.68 -25.40
C MET A 24 30.06 -22.45 -23.96
N ASN A 25 30.73 -21.59 -23.18
CA ASN A 25 30.32 -21.28 -21.80
C ASN A 25 30.46 -19.80 -21.44
N ALA A 26 30.34 -18.90 -22.43
CA ALA A 26 29.99 -17.52 -22.15
C ALA A 26 28.48 -17.47 -21.87
N GLN A 27 28.06 -18.06 -20.75
CA GLN A 27 26.78 -17.69 -20.16
C GLN A 27 26.86 -16.19 -19.87
N LEU A 28 25.95 -15.43 -20.49
CA LEU A 28 25.56 -14.11 -20.00
C LEU A 28 25.33 -14.23 -18.48
N PRO A 29 25.65 -13.21 -17.66
CA PRO A 29 25.53 -13.28 -16.21
C PRO A 29 24.23 -13.97 -15.82
N GLU A 30 24.33 -15.21 -15.34
CA GLU A 30 23.13 -15.92 -14.94
C GLU A 30 22.62 -15.27 -13.65
N PHE A 31 21.32 -15.02 -13.63
CA PHE A 31 20.62 -14.61 -12.44
C PHE A 31 20.90 -15.63 -11.33
N LYS A 32 21.13 -15.16 -10.11
CA LYS A 32 21.23 -16.08 -8.98
C LYS A 32 19.82 -16.47 -8.57
N THR A 33 19.37 -17.60 -9.09
CA THR A 33 18.17 -18.26 -8.61
C THR A 33 18.53 -19.09 -7.41
N LEU A 34 17.69 -18.98 -6.39
CA LEU A 34 17.73 -19.84 -5.24
C LEU A 34 16.46 -20.69 -5.35
N ASP A 35 16.63 -21.92 -5.82
CA ASP A 35 15.59 -22.95 -5.87
C ASP A 35 15.24 -23.31 -4.41
N LEU A 36 14.40 -22.45 -3.82
CA LEU A 36 13.69 -22.72 -2.58
C LEU A 36 12.45 -23.57 -2.86
N GLY A 37 12.07 -23.66 -4.14
CA GLY A 37 11.06 -24.55 -4.66
C GLY A 37 9.71 -24.32 -4.03
N GLY A 38 9.19 -23.10 -3.96
CA GLY A 38 7.82 -22.83 -3.50
C GLY A 38 7.41 -21.35 -3.48
N ASN A 39 6.10 -21.12 -3.68
CA ASN A 39 5.49 -19.82 -3.90
C ASN A 39 5.61 -18.82 -2.72
N GLU A 40 5.90 -17.57 -3.08
CA GLU A 40 5.59 -16.33 -2.34
C GLU A 40 6.49 -15.90 -1.16
N THR A 41 7.75 -15.55 -1.41
CA THR A 41 8.40 -14.31 -0.89
C THR A 41 9.86 -14.22 -1.35
N GLY A 42 10.28 -13.04 -1.82
CA GLY A 42 11.65 -12.78 -2.31
C GLY A 42 12.22 -11.50 -1.70
N LEU A 43 12.30 -11.44 -0.36
CA LEU A 43 12.78 -10.26 0.37
C LEU A 43 14.24 -10.42 0.77
N VAL A 44 15.09 -9.46 0.40
CA VAL A 44 16.51 -9.40 0.73
C VAL A 44 16.83 -8.33 1.78
N TYR A 45 17.79 -8.63 2.64
CA TYR A 45 18.22 -7.77 3.73
C TYR A 45 19.74 -7.74 3.84
N SER A 46 20.31 -6.54 3.96
CA SER A 46 21.74 -6.35 4.20
C SER A 46 22.11 -6.63 5.66
N LEU A 47 23.21 -7.33 5.89
CA LEU A 47 23.76 -7.62 7.21
C LEU A 47 24.95 -6.72 7.53
N SER A 48 25.15 -6.41 8.81
CA SER A 48 26.26 -5.56 9.29
C SER A 48 27.66 -6.12 8.98
N ASN A 49 27.76 -7.43 8.72
CA ASN A 49 28.99 -8.11 8.32
C ASN A 49 29.29 -8.02 6.81
N GLY A 50 28.45 -7.34 6.03
CA GLY A 50 28.57 -7.16 4.58
C GLY A 50 27.96 -8.29 3.74
N GLY A 51 27.33 -9.30 4.36
CA GLY A 51 26.53 -10.32 3.66
C GLY A 51 25.04 -9.96 3.57
N TYR A 52 24.22 -10.92 3.14
CA TYR A 52 22.78 -10.75 2.99
C TYR A 52 21.99 -11.90 3.61
N ALA A 53 20.74 -11.64 3.94
CA ALA A 53 19.75 -12.64 4.31
C ALA A 53 18.56 -12.55 3.35
N VAL A 54 18.11 -13.70 2.86
CA VAL A 54 17.02 -13.85 1.90
C VAL A 54 16.03 -14.84 2.48
N VAL A 55 14.75 -14.54 2.34
CA VAL A 55 13.69 -15.36 2.89
C VAL A 55 12.71 -15.76 1.79
N GLY A 56 12.30 -17.03 1.80
CA GLY A 56 11.30 -17.62 0.89
C GLY A 56 10.64 -18.88 1.50
N LYS A 57 9.90 -19.67 0.71
CA LYS A 57 9.19 -20.89 1.15
C LYS A 57 9.61 -22.12 0.33
N THR A 58 9.34 -23.33 0.85
CA THR A 58 9.45 -24.62 0.11
C THR A 58 8.08 -25.20 -0.29
N ASP A 59 8.02 -26.01 -1.36
CA ASP A 59 6.84 -26.69 -1.97
C ASP A 59 7.08 -28.21 -2.07
N GLN A 60 7.78 -28.80 -1.10
CA GLN A 60 7.80 -30.26 -1.05
C GLN A 60 6.58 -30.78 -0.30
N SER A 61 5.49 -30.98 -1.06
CA SER A 61 4.37 -31.89 -0.75
C SER A 61 3.34 -31.44 0.30
N GLY A 62 2.95 -30.16 0.28
CA GLY A 62 1.79 -29.66 1.04
C GLY A 62 2.09 -29.25 2.49
N ASN A 63 3.37 -29.07 2.83
CA ASN A 63 3.83 -28.40 4.04
C ASN A 63 4.79 -27.27 3.61
N ASP A 64 4.28 -26.06 3.40
CA ASP A 64 5.15 -24.95 3.00
C ASP A 64 5.98 -24.48 4.22
N ASP A 65 7.20 -25.01 4.34
CA ASP A 65 8.14 -24.60 5.38
C ASP A 65 8.85 -23.31 4.96
N LEU A 66 9.03 -22.40 5.91
CA LEU A 66 9.80 -21.18 5.73
C LEU A 66 11.29 -21.51 5.53
N VAL A 67 11.97 -20.76 4.66
CA VAL A 67 13.43 -20.88 4.45
C VAL A 67 14.12 -19.54 4.57
N LEU A 68 15.16 -19.51 5.39
CA LEU A 68 16.10 -18.40 5.50
C LEU A 68 17.44 -18.82 4.89
N THR A 69 17.84 -18.12 3.84
CA THR A 69 19.13 -18.31 3.17
C THR A 69 20.05 -17.14 3.44
N ARG A 70 21.24 -17.44 3.95
CA ARG A 70 22.29 -16.45 4.19
C ARG A 70 23.28 -16.46 3.06
N LEU A 71 23.63 -15.27 2.58
CA LEU A 71 24.58 -15.02 1.53
C LEU A 71 25.78 -14.22 2.05
N ASP A 72 26.97 -14.45 1.49
CA ASP A 72 28.13 -13.58 1.70
C ASP A 72 28.07 -12.33 0.81
N ALA A 73 29.09 -11.46 0.90
CA ALA A 73 29.18 -10.22 0.10
C ALA A 73 29.28 -10.46 -1.43
N ASN A 74 29.56 -11.69 -1.85
CA ASN A 74 29.60 -12.13 -3.24
C ASN A 74 28.38 -13.00 -3.57
N LEU A 75 27.31 -12.87 -2.77
CA LEU A 75 26.06 -13.59 -2.88
C LEU A 75 26.18 -15.12 -2.72
N ASN A 76 27.30 -15.69 -2.27
CA ASN A 76 27.43 -17.13 -2.10
C ASN A 76 26.63 -17.62 -0.90
N ILE A 77 25.92 -18.73 -1.06
CA ILE A 77 25.15 -19.35 0.03
C ILE A 77 26.13 -19.80 1.13
N ILE A 78 26.02 -19.18 2.30
CA ILE A 78 26.76 -19.57 3.50
C ILE A 78 25.99 -20.65 4.26
N SER A 79 24.66 -20.54 4.32
CA SER A 79 23.80 -21.47 5.04
C SER A 79 22.34 -21.30 4.64
N VAL A 80 21.60 -22.42 4.64
CA VAL A 80 20.14 -22.47 4.48
C VAL A 80 19.55 -23.02 5.77
N ILE A 81 18.54 -22.34 6.31
CA ILE A 81 17.85 -22.72 7.55
C ILE A 81 16.38 -22.91 7.21
N GLU A 82 15.91 -24.15 7.33
CA GLU A 82 14.51 -24.53 7.18
C GLU A 82 13.83 -24.52 8.55
N PHE A 83 12.65 -23.92 8.63
CA PHE A 83 11.84 -23.91 9.83
C PHE A 83 10.90 -25.12 9.80
N GLY A 84 11.42 -26.29 10.21
CA GLY A 84 10.63 -27.53 10.21
C GLY A 84 9.49 -27.51 11.23
N ASP A 85 8.31 -27.94 10.78
CA ASP A 85 7.10 -28.26 11.56
C ASP A 85 6.04 -27.13 11.65
N ALA A 86 5.58 -26.61 10.50
CA ALA A 86 4.31 -25.88 10.45
C ALA A 86 3.69 -25.78 9.06
N THR A 87 2.41 -26.12 8.97
CA THR A 87 1.53 -25.79 7.83
C THR A 87 1.72 -24.32 7.38
N SER A 88 2.00 -24.13 6.09
CA SER A 88 2.31 -22.89 5.33
C SER A 88 2.63 -21.63 6.15
N GLU A 89 3.90 -21.43 6.50
CA GLU A 89 4.33 -20.20 7.17
C GLU A 89 4.80 -19.15 6.14
N GLU A 90 4.30 -17.90 6.25
CA GLU A 90 4.76 -16.78 5.42
C GLU A 90 5.64 -15.87 6.25
N ALA A 91 6.93 -15.74 5.92
CA ALA A 91 7.72 -14.67 6.49
C ALA A 91 7.46 -13.37 5.74
N MET A 92 7.19 -12.34 6.54
CA MET A 92 6.79 -11.03 6.05
C MET A 92 7.93 -10.03 6.18
N SER A 93 8.81 -10.20 7.17
CA SER A 93 9.91 -9.27 7.42
C SER A 93 11.03 -9.89 8.25
N LEU A 94 12.25 -9.35 8.15
CA LEU A 94 13.33 -9.66 9.10
C LEU A 94 14.15 -8.42 9.45
N VAL A 95 14.79 -8.45 10.62
CA VAL A 95 15.79 -7.44 11.02
C VAL A 95 16.97 -8.11 11.73
N GLU A 96 18.16 -7.55 11.56
CA GLU A 96 19.34 -8.00 12.29
C GLU A 96 19.30 -7.48 13.74
N LEU A 97 19.30 -8.37 14.74
CA LEU A 97 19.35 -7.98 16.15
C LEU A 97 20.76 -7.56 16.56
N ASN A 98 21.71 -8.41 16.23
CA ASN A 98 23.14 -8.26 16.45
C ASN A 98 23.89 -9.10 15.40
N ASN A 99 25.22 -9.00 15.39
CA ASN A 99 26.08 -9.64 14.38
C ASN A 99 25.89 -11.16 14.21
N ASP A 100 25.24 -11.84 15.16
CA ASP A 100 25.05 -13.29 15.17
C ASP A 100 23.58 -13.72 15.26
N THR A 101 22.61 -12.79 15.18
CA THR A 101 21.19 -13.12 15.39
C THR A 101 20.27 -12.27 14.51
N LEU A 102 19.33 -12.92 13.84
CA LEU A 102 18.22 -12.31 13.11
C LEU A 102 16.91 -12.44 13.89
N LEU A 103 16.02 -11.49 13.71
CA LEU A 103 14.63 -11.57 14.13
C LEU A 103 13.77 -11.66 12.87
N VAL A 104 12.92 -12.67 12.80
CA VAL A 104 12.05 -12.94 11.65
C VAL A 104 10.60 -12.85 12.11
N SER A 105 9.78 -12.09 11.38
CA SER A 105 8.33 -12.07 11.56
C SER A 105 7.63 -12.83 10.44
N GLY A 106 6.56 -13.53 10.80
CA GLY A 106 5.73 -14.24 9.84
C GLY A 106 4.35 -14.61 10.35
N LYS A 107 3.62 -15.38 9.56
CA LYS A 107 2.26 -15.88 9.81
C LYS A 107 2.22 -17.39 9.64
N ARG A 108 1.37 -18.09 10.42
CA ARG A 108 1.13 -19.54 10.29
C ARG A 108 -0.12 -19.85 9.45
N SER A 109 -0.09 -20.89 8.60
CA SER A 109 -1.28 -21.35 7.87
C SER A 109 -2.33 -21.91 8.81
N GLY A 110 -3.60 -21.58 8.55
CA GLY A 110 -4.72 -22.12 9.30
C GLY A 110 -4.83 -21.65 10.76
N GLY A 111 -3.98 -20.71 11.20
CA GLY A 111 -4.06 -20.09 12.52
C GLY A 111 -3.64 -18.62 12.49
N ASN A 112 -4.48 -17.74 13.05
CA ASN A 112 -4.23 -16.29 13.07
C ASN A 112 -3.33 -15.86 14.23
N LYS A 113 -2.15 -16.49 14.33
CA LYS A 113 -1.12 -16.12 15.31
C LYS A 113 0.16 -15.74 14.57
N PRO A 114 0.70 -14.53 14.81
CA PRO A 114 1.95 -14.11 14.22
C PRO A 114 3.11 -14.87 14.88
N ILE A 115 4.16 -15.10 14.10
CA ILE A 115 5.39 -15.72 14.56
C ILE A 115 6.44 -14.63 14.65
N LEU A 116 7.14 -14.57 15.79
CA LEU A 116 8.34 -13.77 15.95
C LEU A 116 9.45 -14.69 16.44
N ALA A 117 10.37 -15.04 15.54
CA ALA A 117 11.42 -16.01 15.79
C ALA A 117 12.78 -15.34 15.87
N LYS A 118 13.56 -15.66 16.90
CA LYS A 118 14.95 -15.27 17.01
C LYS A 118 15.80 -16.40 16.44
N VAL A 119 16.58 -16.09 15.43
CA VAL A 119 17.34 -17.07 14.65
C VAL A 119 18.81 -16.74 14.79
N ALA A 120 19.54 -17.60 15.48
CA ALA A 120 20.99 -17.48 15.54
C ALA A 120 21.58 -17.79 14.16
N LEU A 121 22.64 -17.08 13.77
CA LEU A 121 23.40 -17.33 12.56
C LEU A 121 24.08 -18.70 12.51
N SER A 122 24.06 -19.45 13.62
CA SER A 122 24.47 -20.85 13.72
C SER A 122 23.36 -21.85 13.38
N GLY A 123 22.15 -21.38 13.02
CA GLY A 123 20.99 -22.22 12.69
C GLY A 123 20.11 -22.61 13.88
N ASN A 124 20.43 -22.15 15.10
CA ASN A 124 19.60 -22.40 16.27
C ASN A 124 18.42 -21.43 16.30
N ILE A 125 17.21 -21.95 16.42
CA ILE A 125 15.98 -21.17 16.54
C ILE A 125 15.59 -21.09 18.01
N GLU A 126 15.51 -19.88 18.54
CA GLU A 126 14.83 -19.58 19.81
C GLU A 126 13.44 -19.02 19.46
N SER A 127 12.40 -19.85 19.58
CA SER A 127 11.03 -19.41 19.32
C SER A 127 10.50 -18.59 20.50
N TYR A 128 9.97 -17.40 20.21
CA TYR A 128 9.30 -16.56 21.19
C TYR A 128 7.80 -16.49 20.86
N ASN A 129 7.00 -17.24 21.61
CA ASN A 129 5.54 -17.03 21.62
C ASN A 129 5.25 -15.83 22.55
N PHE A 130 5.00 -14.66 21.98
CA PHE A 130 4.64 -13.49 22.78
C PHE A 130 3.20 -13.65 23.30
N SER A 131 3.07 -14.02 24.57
CA SER A 131 1.82 -14.10 25.32
C SER A 131 1.18 -12.74 25.62
N GLY A 132 1.80 -11.63 25.23
CA GLY A 132 1.22 -10.28 25.29
C GLY A 132 0.15 -10.00 24.23
N LEU A 133 0.09 -10.83 23.17
CA LEU A 133 -0.94 -10.82 22.13
C LEU A 133 -2.11 -11.76 22.46
N SER A 134 -2.28 -12.13 23.74
CA SER A 134 -3.31 -13.08 24.16
C SER A 134 -4.64 -12.38 24.49
N ASN A 135 -5.65 -12.71 23.68
CA ASN A 135 -7.11 -12.54 23.89
C ASN A 135 -7.85 -11.40 23.16
N ALA A 136 -7.20 -10.62 22.31
CA ALA A 136 -7.91 -9.67 21.44
C ALA A 136 -7.44 -9.85 20.00
N GLY A 137 -8.25 -10.53 19.19
CA GLY A 137 -8.12 -10.49 17.75
C GLY A 137 -7.17 -11.49 17.09
N GLN A 138 -7.36 -11.66 15.79
CA GLN A 138 -6.72 -12.66 14.92
C GLN A 138 -5.75 -11.94 13.97
N ASP A 139 -4.46 -11.86 14.29
CA ASP A 139 -3.51 -11.06 13.48
C ASP A 139 -3.22 -11.70 12.10
N ARG A 140 -3.21 -10.88 11.04
CA ARG A 140 -2.98 -11.37 9.65
C ARG A 140 -1.63 -10.97 9.04
N MET A 141 -0.98 -9.87 9.45
CA MET A 141 0.30 -9.41 8.86
C MET A 141 1.14 -8.60 9.86
N HIS A 142 2.44 -8.91 10.00
CA HIS A 142 3.37 -8.21 10.89
C HIS A 142 4.75 -8.07 10.24
N PHE A 143 5.22 -6.83 10.10
CA PHE A 143 6.53 -6.45 9.60
C PHE A 143 7.43 -5.96 10.74
N LEU A 144 8.75 -5.91 10.50
CA LEU A 144 9.75 -5.52 11.49
C LEU A 144 10.56 -4.32 11.00
N TYR A 145 10.72 -3.34 11.88
CA TYR A 145 11.62 -2.20 11.68
C TYR A 145 12.59 -2.09 12.85
N LYS A 146 13.87 -1.82 12.58
CA LYS A 146 14.89 -1.56 13.59
C LYS A 146 15.36 -0.12 13.48
N SER A 147 15.19 0.65 14.56
CA SER A 147 15.72 2.02 14.65
C SER A 147 17.24 2.00 14.58
N SER A 148 17.77 2.87 13.72
CA SER A 148 19.21 3.08 13.55
C SER A 148 19.82 3.85 14.73
N ASN A 149 19.04 4.75 15.34
CA ASN A 149 19.49 5.61 16.43
C ASN A 149 19.45 4.91 17.80
N THR A 150 18.36 4.19 18.10
CA THR A 150 18.11 3.62 19.43
C THR A 150 18.35 2.10 19.48
N GLY A 151 18.34 1.42 18.33
CA GLY A 151 18.36 -0.03 18.25
C GLY A 151 17.07 -0.69 18.72
N GLN A 152 16.00 0.08 18.95
CA GLN A 152 14.66 -0.43 19.24
C GLN A 152 14.06 -1.11 18.02
N ILE A 153 13.15 -2.04 18.27
CA ILE A 153 12.50 -2.86 17.26
C ILE A 153 11.02 -2.58 17.29
N TYR A 154 10.42 -2.39 16.14
CA TYR A 154 9.01 -2.11 15.98
C TYR A 154 8.41 -3.24 15.19
N ASN A 155 7.45 -3.94 15.79
CA ASN A 155 6.61 -4.88 15.09
C ASN A 155 5.30 -4.18 14.73
N TYR A 156 5.00 -4.09 13.44
CA TYR A 156 3.86 -3.31 12.97
C TYR A 156 3.05 -4.06 11.91
N GLY A 157 1.77 -3.77 11.80
CA GLY A 157 0.90 -4.41 10.83
C GLY A 157 -0.58 -4.27 11.14
N MET A 158 -1.33 -5.36 10.97
CA MET A 158 -2.78 -5.39 11.11
C MET A 158 -3.25 -6.28 12.27
N LEU A 159 -4.11 -5.72 13.12
CA LEU A 159 -4.81 -6.40 14.20
C LEU A 159 -6.30 -6.53 13.85
N GLU A 160 -6.84 -7.76 13.85
CA GLU A 160 -8.26 -8.04 13.53
C GLU A 160 -9.08 -8.23 14.80
N ASP A 161 -9.90 -7.26 15.21
CA ASP A 161 -10.73 -7.35 16.41
C ASP A 161 -12.07 -8.06 16.12
N HIS A 162 -12.33 -9.19 16.78
CA HIS A 162 -13.57 -9.96 16.62
C HIS A 162 -14.61 -9.56 17.68
N LEU A 163 -15.36 -8.49 17.42
CA LEU A 163 -16.51 -8.10 18.26
C LEU A 163 -17.83 -8.67 17.71
N PRO A 164 -18.86 -8.91 18.55
CA PRO A 164 -20.16 -9.37 18.07
C PRO A 164 -20.86 -8.24 17.30
N GLY A 165 -20.73 -8.26 15.97
CA GLY A 165 -21.33 -7.24 15.08
C GLY A 165 -20.58 -6.99 13.77
N GLY A 166 -19.31 -7.43 13.63
CA GLY A 166 -18.51 -7.25 12.41
C GLY A 166 -17.00 -7.33 12.72
N GLN A 167 -16.18 -7.65 11.71
CA GLN A 167 -14.71 -7.64 11.79
C GLN A 167 -14.21 -6.20 11.67
N TRP A 168 -13.39 -5.74 12.62
CA TRP A 168 -12.72 -4.43 12.53
C TRP A 168 -11.21 -4.63 12.46
N ASN A 169 -10.56 -4.02 11.46
CA ASN A 169 -9.12 -4.07 11.30
C ASN A 169 -8.48 -2.78 11.83
N LYS A 170 -7.47 -2.91 12.70
CA LYS A 170 -6.73 -1.81 13.32
C LYS A 170 -5.27 -1.86 12.90
N ILE A 171 -4.65 -0.70 12.76
CA ILE A 171 -3.19 -0.62 12.67
C ILE A 171 -2.61 -0.93 14.06
N SER A 172 -1.66 -1.84 14.12
CA SER A 172 -0.94 -2.21 15.33
C SER A 172 0.53 -1.87 15.18
N VAL A 173 1.12 -1.20 16.17
CA VAL A 173 2.57 -0.98 16.28
C VAL A 173 3.00 -1.29 17.71
N ILE A 174 3.93 -2.22 17.86
CA ILE A 174 4.44 -2.68 19.15
C ILE A 174 5.93 -2.42 19.19
N GLN A 175 6.38 -1.66 20.18
CA GLN A 175 7.78 -1.40 20.41
C GLN A 175 8.40 -2.51 21.28
N TYR A 176 9.61 -2.94 20.94
CA TYR A 176 10.45 -3.81 21.72
C TYR A 176 11.84 -3.20 21.91
N ASP A 177 12.44 -3.46 23.07
CA ASP A 177 13.86 -3.20 23.27
C ASP A 177 14.74 -4.24 22.55
N LYS A 178 16.07 -4.02 22.56
CA LYS A 178 17.06 -4.93 21.97
C LYS A 178 17.09 -6.34 22.57
N ASN A 179 16.48 -6.54 23.74
CA ASN A 179 16.35 -7.83 24.41
C ASN A 179 14.95 -8.45 24.19
N LEU A 180 14.14 -7.85 23.32
CA LEU A 180 12.76 -8.23 23.02
C LEU A 180 11.79 -8.07 24.20
N ASN A 181 12.07 -7.18 25.15
CA ASN A 181 11.06 -6.78 26.14
C ASN A 181 10.11 -5.78 25.49
N SER A 182 8.79 -6.01 25.62
CA SER A 182 7.77 -5.11 25.11
C SER A 182 7.80 -3.75 25.83
N GLY A 183 7.80 -2.68 25.06
CA GLY A 183 7.62 -1.30 25.52
C GLY A 183 6.14 -0.92 25.48
N TRP A 184 5.81 0.08 24.66
CA TRP A 184 4.44 0.52 24.42
C TRP A 184 3.83 -0.14 23.18
N ASN A 185 2.49 -0.13 23.12
CA ASN A 185 1.70 -0.57 21.97
C ASN A 185 0.80 0.57 21.51
N LEU A 186 0.72 0.78 20.20
CA LEU A 186 -0.21 1.67 19.53
C LEU A 186 -1.23 0.83 18.76
N TYR A 187 -2.51 1.14 18.98
CA TYR A 187 -3.62 0.62 18.18
C TYR A 187 -4.38 1.80 17.60
N TYR A 188 -4.42 1.91 16.28
CA TYR A 188 -5.15 2.97 15.59
C TYR A 188 -6.32 2.41 14.80
N ASP A 189 -7.46 3.08 14.92
CA ASP A 189 -8.78 2.70 14.39
C ASP A 189 -9.43 3.95 13.77
N ASN A 190 -9.95 3.83 12.55
CA ASN A 190 -10.60 4.92 11.83
C ASN A 190 -12.11 4.94 12.11
N LYS A 191 -12.51 5.51 13.25
CA LYS A 191 -13.92 5.50 13.72
C LYS A 191 -14.88 6.46 13.00
N SER A 192 -14.55 6.96 11.81
CA SER A 192 -15.30 8.06 11.18
C SER A 192 -16.56 7.65 10.41
N SER A 193 -16.82 6.36 10.14
CA SER A 193 -18.06 5.91 9.50
C SER A 193 -18.60 4.65 10.17
N VAL A 194 -19.92 4.61 10.37
CA VAL A 194 -20.61 3.57 11.14
C VAL A 194 -20.89 2.30 10.30
N ASP A 195 -20.53 2.27 9.01
CA ASP A 195 -21.00 1.24 8.07
C ASP A 195 -19.94 0.67 7.09
N ASP A 196 -18.66 1.05 7.16
CA ASP A 196 -17.68 0.64 6.13
C ASP A 196 -16.90 -0.63 6.52
N TRP A 197 -17.02 -1.67 5.68
CA TRP A 197 -16.36 -2.97 5.84
C TRP A 197 -14.88 -2.92 5.41
N GLY A 198 -14.13 -1.94 5.90
CA GLY A 198 -12.76 -1.66 5.44
C GLY A 198 -11.63 -2.40 6.16
N GLU A 199 -10.55 -2.75 5.44
CA GLU A 199 -9.30 -3.28 6.01
C GLU A 199 -8.26 -2.16 6.18
N MET A 200 -7.56 -2.11 7.32
CA MET A 200 -6.52 -1.12 7.59
C MET A 200 -5.23 -1.81 8.01
N TYR A 201 -4.10 -1.46 7.41
CA TYR A 201 -2.81 -2.05 7.76
C TYR A 201 -1.63 -1.11 7.51
N ALA A 202 -0.59 -1.23 8.34
CA ALA A 202 0.68 -0.52 8.16
C ALA A 202 1.59 -1.27 7.17
N ARG A 203 2.18 -0.53 6.21
CA ARG A 203 3.07 -1.03 5.15
C ARG A 203 4.54 -0.88 5.52
N GLU A 204 4.94 0.30 5.98
CA GLU A 204 6.35 0.62 6.23
C GLU A 204 6.48 1.67 7.35
N ILE A 205 7.59 1.65 8.07
CA ILE A 205 7.93 2.63 9.13
C ILE A 205 9.30 3.22 8.81
N VAL A 206 9.42 4.54 8.98
CA VAL A 206 10.69 5.27 8.83
C VAL A 206 10.93 6.16 10.05
N GLU A 207 12.16 6.13 10.57
CA GLU A 207 12.62 6.98 11.68
C GLU A 207 12.94 8.40 11.22
N ASN A 208 12.38 9.39 11.93
CA ASN A 208 12.57 10.82 11.69
C ASN A 208 13.83 11.37 12.39
N ALA A 209 14.30 12.55 11.97
CA ALA A 209 15.52 13.16 12.52
C ALA A 209 15.33 13.67 13.97
N ASP A 210 14.08 13.94 14.34
CA ASP A 210 13.64 14.51 15.61
C ASP A 210 13.14 13.44 16.60
N THR A 211 13.57 12.18 16.44
CA THR A 211 13.17 11.02 17.27
C THR A 211 11.70 10.60 17.17
N THR A 212 10.96 11.15 16.19
CA THR A 212 9.63 10.66 15.80
C THR A 212 9.72 9.54 14.76
N TYR A 213 8.61 8.87 14.46
CA TYR A 213 8.52 7.84 13.42
C TYR A 213 7.31 8.11 12.53
N SER A 214 7.50 7.97 11.22
CA SER A 214 6.42 8.03 10.23
C SER A 214 6.02 6.62 9.83
N ILE A 215 4.72 6.35 9.79
CA ILE A 215 4.14 5.05 9.44
C ILE A 215 3.29 5.26 8.19
N LEU A 216 3.65 4.58 7.10
CA LEU A 216 2.80 4.49 5.92
C LEU A 216 1.74 3.42 6.14
N ALA A 217 0.48 3.79 5.98
CA ALA A 217 -0.67 2.94 6.17
C ALA A 217 -1.59 2.97 4.95
N VAL A 218 -2.32 1.88 4.73
CA VAL A 218 -3.35 1.78 3.69
C VAL A 218 -4.67 1.44 4.35
N ILE A 219 -5.72 2.14 3.92
CA ILE A 219 -7.12 1.85 4.25
C ILE A 219 -7.78 1.36 2.97
N SER A 220 -8.44 0.21 3.03
CA SER A 220 -9.23 -0.37 1.94
C SER A 220 -10.69 -0.34 2.35
N TYR A 221 -11.60 0.19 1.54
CA TYR A 221 -13.03 0.23 1.84
C TYR A 221 -13.75 -0.96 1.17
N GLY A 222 -14.36 -1.84 1.96
CA GLY A 222 -15.13 -2.99 1.46
C GLY A 222 -16.61 -2.64 1.29
N GLY A 223 -17.21 -2.93 0.14
CA GLY A 223 -18.65 -2.71 -0.08
C GLY A 223 -19.21 -2.81 -1.51
N GLY A 224 -18.37 -2.94 -2.54
CA GLY A 224 -18.82 -3.02 -3.94
C GLY A 224 -17.82 -3.76 -4.85
N PRO A 225 -18.06 -3.84 -6.18
CA PRO A 225 -17.14 -4.48 -7.13
C PRO A 225 -15.79 -3.76 -7.30
N PHE A 226 -15.58 -2.65 -6.59
CA PHE A 226 -14.36 -1.84 -6.64
C PHE A 226 -13.83 -1.65 -5.21
N LEU A 227 -12.55 -1.94 -5.01
CA LEU A 227 -11.83 -1.70 -3.76
C LEU A 227 -11.24 -0.29 -3.83
N GLU A 228 -11.82 0.67 -3.11
CA GLU A 228 -11.20 1.99 -2.94
C GLU A 228 -10.11 1.87 -1.87
N GLN A 229 -8.89 2.29 -2.18
CA GLN A 229 -7.77 2.31 -1.26
C GLN A 229 -7.25 3.73 -1.07
N GLU A 230 -7.00 4.09 0.19
CA GLU A 230 -6.44 5.37 0.62
C GLU A 230 -5.12 5.15 1.36
N GLY A 231 -4.07 5.86 0.95
CA GLY A 231 -2.83 5.94 1.70
C GLY A 231 -2.93 6.97 2.83
N ARG A 232 -2.38 6.66 4.00
CA ARG A 232 -2.24 7.59 5.13
C ARG A 232 -0.85 7.54 5.72
N ILE A 233 -0.42 8.66 6.29
CA ILE A 233 0.82 8.75 7.04
C ILE A 233 0.50 9.13 8.48
N LEU A 234 0.91 8.28 9.42
CA LEU A 234 0.82 8.56 10.84
C LEU A 234 2.20 8.93 11.36
N THR A 235 2.33 10.09 11.98
CA THR A 235 3.56 10.46 12.71
C THR A 235 3.36 10.18 14.19
N ILE A 236 4.27 9.43 14.78
CA ILE A 236 4.25 9.05 16.19
C ILE A 236 5.52 9.50 16.91
N ASP A 237 5.42 9.82 18.20
CA ASP A 237 6.58 10.06 19.04
C ASP A 237 7.26 8.75 19.49
N SER A 238 8.40 8.86 20.18
CA SER A 238 9.13 7.71 20.73
C SER A 238 8.36 6.90 21.78
N ASN A 239 7.23 7.42 22.29
CA ASN A 239 6.35 6.80 23.27
C ASN A 239 5.08 6.21 22.64
N GLY A 240 4.93 6.30 21.32
CA GLY A 240 3.79 5.76 20.58
C GLY A 240 2.56 6.68 20.53
N ASN A 241 2.69 7.95 20.94
CA ASN A 241 1.61 8.91 20.79
C ASN A 241 1.55 9.40 19.34
N ILE A 242 0.35 9.38 18.75
CA ILE A 242 0.13 9.99 17.43
C ILE A 242 0.21 11.51 17.56
N LEU A 243 1.11 12.10 16.78
CA LEU A 243 1.33 13.55 16.69
C LEU A 243 0.55 14.16 15.52
N HIS A 244 0.55 13.48 14.38
CA HIS A 244 -0.07 13.95 13.14
C HIS A 244 -0.60 12.77 12.32
N ILE A 245 -1.70 13.00 11.61
CA ILE A 245 -2.25 12.07 10.62
C ILE A 245 -2.48 12.86 9.35
N THR A 246 -1.83 12.45 8.26
CA THR A 246 -2.02 13.04 6.95
C THR A 246 -2.70 12.01 6.05
N GLY A 247 -3.86 12.36 5.50
CA GLY A 247 -4.41 11.63 4.36
C GLY A 247 -3.57 11.95 3.12
N LEU A 248 -3.20 10.92 2.35
CA LEU A 248 -2.82 11.15 0.97
C LEU A 248 -4.12 11.28 0.19
N ASP A 249 -4.85 12.37 0.42
CA ASP A 249 -6.17 12.61 -0.18
C ASP A 249 -5.99 12.54 -1.69
N SER A 250 -6.51 11.47 -2.27
CA SER A 250 -6.17 11.09 -3.63
C SER A 250 -6.97 11.95 -4.60
N ILE A 251 -6.26 12.66 -5.46
CA ILE A 251 -6.79 13.20 -6.72
C ILE A 251 -7.17 12.06 -7.69
N PHE A 252 -6.74 10.82 -7.39
CA PHE A 252 -6.90 9.63 -8.20
C PHE A 252 -7.76 8.56 -7.49
N ILE A 253 -8.81 8.11 -8.16
CA ILE A 253 -9.61 6.94 -7.78
C ILE A 253 -8.73 5.69 -7.96
N ARG A 254 -8.67 4.79 -6.96
CA ARG A 254 -7.91 3.52 -6.95
C ARG A 254 -6.37 3.64 -6.93
N THR A 255 -5.80 4.13 -5.82
CA THR A 255 -4.34 4.15 -5.58
C THR A 255 -3.93 3.24 -4.41
N ASP A 256 -2.87 2.45 -4.56
CA ASP A 256 -2.29 1.64 -3.48
C ASP A 256 -0.81 2.02 -3.28
N VAL A 257 -0.48 2.55 -2.11
CA VAL A 257 0.89 2.92 -1.75
C VAL A 257 1.64 1.73 -1.14
N ARG A 258 2.87 1.51 -1.60
CA ARG A 258 3.64 0.28 -1.32
C ARG A 258 4.85 0.51 -0.46
N SER A 259 5.64 1.55 -0.76
CA SER A 259 6.88 1.84 -0.04
C SER A 259 7.15 3.33 -0.02
N PHE A 260 7.89 3.78 0.98
CA PHE A 260 8.33 5.17 1.06
C PHE A 260 9.72 5.29 1.69
N CYS A 261 10.42 6.34 1.31
CA CYS A 261 11.71 6.66 1.88
C CYS A 261 11.85 8.16 2.16
N LYS A 262 12.86 8.51 2.96
CA LYS A 262 13.22 9.89 3.24
C LYS A 262 14.06 10.50 2.13
N THR A 263 13.81 11.77 1.89
CA THR A 263 14.57 12.61 0.98
C THR A 263 15.72 13.29 1.72
N GLN A 264 16.64 13.92 0.98
CA GLN A 264 17.78 14.63 1.56
C GLN A 264 17.39 15.89 2.37
N ASN A 265 16.21 16.46 2.13
CA ASN A 265 15.72 17.69 2.77
C ASN A 265 14.62 17.42 3.82
N ASP A 266 14.66 16.25 4.49
CA ASP A 266 13.67 15.81 5.48
C ASP A 266 12.22 15.67 4.97
N GLY A 267 11.97 15.76 3.66
CA GLY A 267 10.71 15.34 3.03
C GLY A 267 10.66 13.85 2.71
N PHE A 268 9.61 13.40 2.02
CA PHE A 268 9.37 11.98 1.73
C PHE A 268 9.13 11.72 0.23
N MET A 269 9.49 10.51 -0.21
CA MET A 269 9.13 9.98 -1.51
C MET A 269 8.34 8.69 -1.30
N ILE A 270 7.13 8.61 -1.86
CA ILE A 270 6.23 7.46 -1.74
C ILE A 270 5.98 6.88 -3.12
N VAL A 271 5.99 5.56 -3.23
CA VAL A 271 5.71 4.84 -4.47
C VAL A 271 4.60 3.82 -4.27
N GLY A 272 3.90 3.55 -5.35
CA GLY A 272 2.84 2.54 -5.40
C GLY A 272 2.34 2.36 -6.83
N PHE A 273 1.06 2.04 -6.97
CA PHE A 273 0.39 2.09 -8.26
C PHE A 273 -0.95 2.85 -8.20
N VAL A 274 -1.37 3.31 -9.37
CA VAL A 274 -2.72 3.83 -9.63
C VAL A 274 -3.40 2.93 -10.65
N GLU A 275 -4.67 2.60 -10.43
CA GLU A 275 -5.44 1.73 -11.34
C GLU A 275 -6.40 2.57 -12.21
N SER A 276 -6.19 2.51 -13.51
CA SER A 276 -7.03 3.15 -14.51
C SER A 276 -8.46 2.56 -14.53
N LEU A 277 -9.38 3.20 -15.25
CA LEU A 277 -10.77 2.72 -15.39
C LEU A 277 -10.88 1.42 -16.19
N ILE A 278 -9.81 0.99 -16.87
CA ILE A 278 -9.75 -0.24 -17.65
C ILE A 278 -8.98 -1.38 -16.96
N GLN A 279 -8.63 -1.21 -15.67
CA GLN A 279 -7.86 -2.17 -14.84
C GLN A 279 -6.38 -2.31 -15.20
N ASP A 280 -5.84 -1.36 -15.97
CA ASP A 280 -4.39 -1.20 -16.14
C ASP A 280 -3.82 -0.42 -14.95
N LYS A 281 -2.60 -0.74 -14.54
CA LYS A 281 -1.93 -0.14 -13.39
C LYS A 281 -0.68 0.59 -13.84
N ASP A 282 -0.46 1.79 -13.31
CA ASP A 282 0.74 2.58 -13.56
C ASP A 282 1.46 2.88 -12.25
N PHE A 283 2.79 3.09 -12.29
CA PHE A 283 3.49 3.57 -11.10
C PHE A 283 2.96 4.93 -10.70
N ILE A 284 2.70 5.13 -9.41
CA ILE A 284 2.43 6.45 -8.84
C ILE A 284 3.55 6.83 -7.89
N ILE A 285 4.05 8.06 -8.03
CA ILE A 285 5.14 8.60 -7.21
C ILE A 285 4.69 9.91 -6.60
N TYR A 286 4.75 10.01 -5.27
CA TYR A 286 4.50 11.24 -4.53
C TYR A 286 5.79 11.78 -3.97
N ARG A 287 6.05 13.07 -4.19
CA ARG A 287 7.05 13.83 -3.44
C ARG A 287 6.36 14.71 -2.42
N LEU A 288 6.79 14.61 -1.17
CA LEU A 288 6.25 15.36 -0.06
C LEU A 288 7.34 16.17 0.64
N ASP A 289 6.95 17.30 1.21
CA ASP A 289 7.80 18.03 2.15
C ASP A 289 7.80 17.37 3.55
N SER A 290 8.56 17.95 4.48
CA SER A 290 8.65 17.46 5.86
C SER A 290 7.37 17.59 6.67
N ALA A 291 6.39 18.37 6.19
CA ALA A 291 5.07 18.53 6.79
C ALA A 291 4.02 17.64 6.10
N PHE A 292 4.45 16.74 5.20
CA PHE A 292 3.59 15.85 4.40
C PHE A 292 2.68 16.58 3.42
N ASN A 293 3.01 17.82 3.03
CA ASN A 293 2.34 18.44 1.89
C ASN A 293 2.89 17.83 0.61
N VAL A 294 1.99 17.46 -0.31
CA VAL A 294 2.37 16.99 -1.65
C VAL A 294 3.01 18.15 -2.41
N LEU A 295 4.28 17.99 -2.79
CA LEU A 295 5.03 18.92 -3.63
C LEU A 295 4.74 18.67 -5.11
N TRP A 296 4.71 17.39 -5.50
CA TRP A 296 4.30 16.94 -6.83
C TRP A 296 3.93 15.45 -6.80
N THR A 297 3.15 15.04 -7.78
CA THR A 297 2.81 13.63 -8.06
C THR A 297 3.09 13.35 -9.53
N LYS A 298 3.65 12.17 -9.84
CA LYS A 298 3.87 11.71 -11.22
C LYS A 298 3.37 10.28 -11.39
N THR A 299 2.81 10.01 -12.56
CA THR A 299 2.43 8.66 -12.97
C THR A 299 3.39 8.20 -14.06
N ILE A 300 3.91 6.97 -13.96
CA ILE A 300 4.85 6.42 -14.93
C ILE A 300 4.38 5.00 -15.26
N GLY A 301 3.97 4.78 -16.51
CA GLY A 301 3.53 3.46 -16.95
C GLY A 301 3.11 3.45 -18.41
N GLY A 302 2.94 2.24 -18.94
CA GLY A 302 2.53 1.93 -20.30
C GLY A 302 1.20 1.17 -20.34
N PRO A 303 0.79 0.66 -21.52
CA PRO A 303 -0.42 -0.15 -21.66
C PRO A 303 -0.31 -1.52 -20.97
N GLY A 304 -0.53 -1.61 -19.67
CA GLY A 304 -0.44 -2.88 -18.95
C GLY A 304 -0.48 -2.72 -17.43
N ASN A 305 0.17 -3.65 -16.71
CA ASN A 305 0.30 -3.58 -15.25
C ASN A 305 1.74 -3.26 -14.85
N ASP A 306 1.93 -2.03 -14.40
CA ASP A 306 3.16 -1.52 -13.82
C ASP A 306 2.91 -1.22 -12.33
N GLU A 307 3.55 -1.98 -11.43
CA GLU A 307 3.51 -1.70 -9.99
C GLU A 307 4.89 -1.41 -9.39
N ALA A 308 5.02 -0.25 -8.75
CA ALA A 308 6.17 0.09 -7.93
C ALA A 308 6.00 -0.51 -6.52
N LEU A 309 6.93 -1.36 -6.10
CA LEU A 309 6.84 -2.13 -4.85
C LEU A 309 7.85 -1.68 -3.78
N SER A 310 8.98 -1.11 -4.19
CA SER A 310 10.05 -0.71 -3.28
C SER A 310 10.75 0.54 -3.78
N ILE A 311 11.16 1.43 -2.89
CA ILE A 311 12.00 2.59 -3.23
C ILE A 311 13.20 2.68 -2.28
N VAL A 312 14.36 3.08 -2.81
CA VAL A 312 15.57 3.35 -2.03
C VAL A 312 16.22 4.67 -2.47
N HIS A 313 16.70 5.44 -1.50
CA HIS A 313 17.46 6.68 -1.72
C HIS A 313 18.96 6.37 -1.82
N LEU A 314 19.62 6.91 -2.86
CA LEU A 314 21.06 6.69 -3.12
C LEU A 314 21.96 7.85 -2.65
N GLY A 315 21.37 9.00 -2.30
CA GLY A 315 22.08 10.25 -2.06
C GLY A 315 22.04 11.19 -3.27
N ASN A 316 22.37 12.47 -3.05
CA ASN A 316 22.30 13.54 -4.07
C ASN A 316 20.90 13.68 -4.72
N ASP A 317 19.84 13.42 -3.95
CA ASP A 317 18.45 13.45 -4.42
C ASP A 317 18.17 12.50 -5.60
N GLU A 318 18.86 11.36 -5.65
CA GLU A 318 18.61 10.25 -6.60
C GLU A 318 17.95 9.06 -5.90
N TYR A 319 16.98 8.45 -6.58
CA TYR A 319 16.17 7.35 -6.05
C TYR A 319 16.09 6.21 -7.05
N VAL A 320 15.99 4.99 -6.55
CA VAL A 320 15.72 3.80 -7.38
C VAL A 320 14.44 3.15 -6.88
N ILE A 321 13.55 2.88 -7.81
CA ILE A 321 12.28 2.21 -7.63
C ILE A 321 12.42 0.80 -8.19
N GLY A 322 12.01 -0.20 -7.43
CA GLY A 322 11.92 -1.60 -7.84
C GLY A 322 10.46 -2.04 -7.90
N GLY A 323 10.13 -2.86 -8.90
CA GLY A 323 8.77 -3.29 -9.13
C GLY A 323 8.67 -4.34 -10.24
N TYR A 324 7.56 -4.32 -10.96
CA TYR A 324 7.39 -5.06 -12.21
C TYR A 324 6.64 -4.24 -13.24
N VAL A 325 6.85 -4.56 -14.50
CA VAL A 325 6.15 -4.02 -15.68
C VAL A 325 5.66 -5.18 -16.55
N THR A 326 4.64 -5.00 -17.37
CA THR A 326 4.20 -6.06 -18.31
C THR A 326 4.61 -5.81 -19.76
N ASP A 327 4.97 -4.57 -20.08
CA ASP A 327 5.05 -4.15 -21.49
C ASP A 327 6.49 -4.05 -22.00
N ILE A 328 7.45 -4.06 -21.08
CA ILE A 328 8.87 -3.92 -21.34
C ILE A 328 9.57 -5.15 -20.77
N GLY A 329 9.76 -6.18 -21.60
CA GLY A 329 10.41 -7.41 -21.17
C GLY A 329 10.17 -8.60 -22.09
N LEU A 330 10.60 -9.78 -21.65
CA LEU A 330 10.51 -11.01 -22.44
C LEU A 330 9.45 -11.92 -21.84
N GLY A 331 8.18 -11.54 -21.69
CA GLY A 331 7.24 -12.43 -21.02
C GLY A 331 5.94 -11.78 -20.59
N GLY A 332 5.41 -12.24 -19.45
CA GLY A 332 4.24 -11.67 -18.81
C GLY A 332 4.63 -10.45 -17.96
N LYS A 333 4.83 -10.66 -16.66
CA LYS A 333 5.42 -9.64 -15.78
C LYS A 333 6.95 -9.74 -15.87
N ASP A 334 7.62 -8.62 -15.95
CA ASP A 334 9.08 -8.54 -15.87
C ASP A 334 9.50 -7.64 -14.72
N ALA A 335 10.47 -8.08 -13.91
CA ALA A 335 10.93 -7.30 -12.79
C ALA A 335 11.66 -6.05 -13.28
N CYS A 336 11.47 -4.90 -12.66
CA CYS A 336 12.06 -3.66 -13.16
C CYS A 336 12.81 -2.89 -12.08
N MET A 337 13.77 -2.08 -12.54
CA MET A 337 14.31 -0.96 -11.77
C MET A 337 14.22 0.33 -12.59
N LEU A 338 13.78 1.38 -11.92
CA LEU A 338 13.65 2.73 -12.46
C LEU A 338 14.45 3.68 -11.58
N LYS A 339 15.44 4.37 -12.15
CA LYS A 339 16.19 5.41 -11.46
C LYS A 339 15.63 6.78 -11.81
N ILE A 340 15.33 7.59 -10.80
CA ILE A 340 14.80 8.94 -10.93
C ILE A 340 15.63 9.97 -10.14
N ASN A 341 15.54 11.23 -10.54
CA ASN A 341 16.03 12.36 -9.75
C ASN A 341 14.94 12.88 -8.77
N GLY A 342 15.28 13.90 -7.98
CA GLY A 342 14.37 14.50 -6.99
C GLY A 342 13.17 15.26 -7.55
N ASN A 343 13.18 15.57 -8.85
CA ASN A 343 12.04 16.13 -9.58
C ASN A 343 11.15 15.03 -10.21
N GLY A 344 11.53 13.76 -10.04
CA GLY A 344 10.83 12.62 -10.65
C GLY A 344 11.14 12.45 -12.14
N ASP A 345 12.22 13.01 -12.66
CA ASP A 345 12.64 12.76 -14.05
C ASP A 345 13.40 11.43 -14.11
N ILE A 346 13.08 10.63 -15.13
CA ILE A 346 13.69 9.32 -15.34
C ILE A 346 15.13 9.51 -15.82
N ILE A 347 16.09 8.92 -15.09
CA ILE A 347 17.49 8.86 -15.48
C ILE A 347 17.73 7.61 -16.35
N TRP A 348 17.19 6.47 -15.92
CA TRP A 348 17.16 5.23 -16.70
C TRP A 348 16.08 4.28 -16.16
N ALA A 349 15.56 3.41 -17.03
CA ALA A 349 14.62 2.35 -16.69
C ALA A 349 15.10 1.03 -17.31
N LYS A 350 15.02 -0.07 -16.57
CA LYS A 350 15.46 -1.39 -17.03
C LYS A 350 14.56 -2.50 -16.50
N ALA A 351 14.23 -3.43 -17.37
CA ALA A 351 13.55 -4.68 -17.03
C ALA A 351 14.57 -5.83 -16.91
N TYR A 352 14.22 -6.80 -16.07
CA TYR A 352 15.01 -7.94 -15.65
C TYR A 352 14.05 -9.14 -15.56
N GLY A 353 14.32 -10.19 -16.32
CA GLY A 353 13.41 -11.33 -16.42
C GLY A 353 13.74 -12.18 -17.63
N LYS A 354 13.02 -13.28 -17.78
CA LYS A 354 13.00 -14.11 -19.01
C LYS A 354 11.53 -14.36 -19.39
N ALA A 355 11.30 -15.39 -20.22
CA ALA A 355 9.99 -15.81 -20.78
C ALA A 355 8.80 -15.88 -19.79
N GLY A 356 9.05 -16.05 -18.49
CA GLY A 356 8.04 -16.22 -17.45
C GLY A 356 7.51 -14.92 -16.84
N GLU A 357 6.92 -15.03 -15.67
CA GLU A 357 6.61 -13.90 -14.78
C GLU A 357 7.74 -13.70 -13.76
N ASP A 358 8.28 -12.50 -13.72
CA ASP A 358 9.35 -12.03 -12.86
C ASP A 358 8.87 -10.76 -12.13
N VAL A 359 8.95 -10.74 -10.79
CA VAL A 359 8.48 -9.60 -9.98
C VAL A 359 9.54 -9.15 -9.00
N GLY A 360 10.04 -7.91 -9.16
CA GLY A 360 10.99 -7.28 -8.26
C GLY A 360 10.30 -6.77 -6.98
N LYS A 361 10.47 -7.47 -5.86
CA LYS A 361 9.77 -7.18 -4.59
C LYS A 361 10.50 -6.16 -3.73
N LYS A 362 11.83 -6.20 -3.66
CA LYS A 362 12.64 -5.30 -2.82
C LYS A 362 13.90 -4.86 -3.54
N VAL A 363 14.16 -3.56 -3.52
CA VAL A 363 15.44 -2.97 -3.95
C VAL A 363 16.18 -2.39 -2.74
N ILE A 364 17.47 -2.67 -2.63
CA ILE A 364 18.35 -2.14 -1.59
C ILE A 364 19.64 -1.57 -2.21
N ASN A 365 20.27 -0.64 -1.50
CA ASN A 365 21.60 -0.15 -1.83
C ASN A 365 22.65 -1.20 -1.42
N ASP A 366 23.59 -1.48 -2.31
CA ASP A 366 24.63 -2.48 -2.12
C ASP A 366 26.04 -1.90 -2.31
N ASN A 367 26.59 -1.24 -1.28
CA ASN A 367 28.01 -0.85 -1.17
C ASN A 367 28.68 -0.37 -2.49
N GLY A 368 27.98 0.44 -3.29
CA GLY A 368 28.45 0.91 -4.61
C GLY A 368 27.69 0.36 -5.82
N GLY A 369 26.63 -0.42 -5.60
CA GLY A 369 25.69 -0.93 -6.60
C GLY A 369 24.26 -1.03 -6.04
N LEU A 370 23.40 -1.79 -6.71
CA LEU A 370 22.00 -2.01 -6.33
C LEU A 370 21.72 -3.50 -6.34
N LEU A 371 20.85 -3.95 -5.43
CA LEU A 371 20.41 -5.33 -5.37
C LEU A 371 18.88 -5.38 -5.38
N LEU A 372 18.32 -6.07 -6.38
CA LEU A 372 16.90 -6.34 -6.54
C LEU A 372 16.64 -7.81 -6.20
N SER A 373 15.68 -8.08 -5.31
CA SER A 373 15.21 -9.43 -5.05
C SER A 373 13.72 -9.56 -5.34
N GLY A 374 13.30 -10.75 -5.73
CA GLY A 374 11.95 -10.98 -6.20
C GLY A 374 11.59 -12.45 -6.37
N ILE A 375 10.48 -12.69 -7.06
CA ILE A 375 9.99 -14.02 -7.44
C ILE A 375 10.00 -14.18 -8.96
N SER A 376 10.29 -15.39 -9.43
CA SER A 376 10.46 -15.71 -10.85
C SER A 376 9.98 -17.13 -11.15
N ASN A 377 9.10 -17.30 -12.13
CA ASN A 377 8.81 -18.62 -12.72
C ASN A 377 9.49 -18.83 -14.08
N SER A 378 10.49 -18.01 -14.39
CA SER A 378 11.22 -18.05 -15.65
C SER A 378 12.22 -19.21 -15.76
N TYR A 379 12.46 -19.95 -14.67
CA TYR A 379 13.51 -20.99 -14.58
C TYR A 379 12.94 -22.40 -14.39
N ASN A 380 11.80 -22.52 -13.74
CA ASN A 380 11.05 -23.75 -13.55
C ASN A 380 9.53 -23.45 -13.51
N THR A 381 8.66 -24.41 -13.20
CA THR A 381 7.20 -24.18 -13.19
C THR A 381 6.67 -23.49 -11.93
N ASP A 382 7.54 -23.24 -10.96
CA ASP A 382 7.22 -22.78 -9.61
C ASP A 382 7.83 -21.37 -9.41
N ASP A 383 7.29 -20.55 -8.51
CA ASP A 383 7.88 -19.24 -8.26
C ASP A 383 9.15 -19.38 -7.40
N ASP A 384 10.34 -19.22 -8.02
CA ASP A 384 11.64 -19.22 -7.34
C ASP A 384 12.03 -17.81 -6.87
N VAL A 385 12.83 -17.75 -5.80
CA VAL A 385 13.46 -16.49 -5.40
C VAL A 385 14.64 -16.18 -6.30
N PHE A 386 14.62 -15.00 -6.93
CA PHE A 386 15.74 -14.52 -7.74
C PHE A 386 16.36 -13.26 -7.14
N ILE A 387 17.65 -13.07 -7.42
CA ILE A 387 18.42 -11.90 -7.00
C ILE A 387 19.21 -11.35 -8.19
N VAL A 388 19.12 -10.04 -8.39
CA VAL A 388 19.88 -9.30 -9.41
C VAL A 388 20.74 -8.26 -8.72
N ARG A 389 22.06 -8.40 -8.89
CA ARG A 389 23.03 -7.38 -8.50
C ARG A 389 23.42 -6.55 -9.70
N THR A 390 23.36 -5.23 -9.56
CA THR A 390 23.71 -4.28 -10.62
C THR A 390 24.66 -3.21 -10.11
N ASP A 391 25.34 -2.53 -11.03
CA ASP A 391 25.96 -1.25 -10.73
C ASP A 391 24.88 -0.15 -10.55
N THR A 392 25.29 1.07 -10.17
CA THR A 392 24.36 2.21 -10.00
C THR A 392 23.72 2.73 -11.31
N SER A 393 24.14 2.18 -12.46
CA SER A 393 23.55 2.42 -13.79
C SER A 393 22.61 1.27 -14.22
N GLY A 394 22.35 0.30 -13.32
CA GLY A 394 21.48 -0.84 -13.58
C GLY A 394 22.08 -1.87 -14.53
N ASN A 395 23.40 -1.91 -14.73
CA ASN A 395 24.03 -2.99 -15.51
C ASN A 395 24.29 -4.19 -14.59
N ILE A 396 23.92 -5.38 -15.03
CA ILE A 396 24.13 -6.62 -14.28
C ILE A 396 25.63 -6.86 -14.08
N GLN A 397 26.04 -7.14 -12.84
CA GLN A 397 27.41 -7.52 -12.51
C GLN A 397 27.54 -9.05 -12.59
N ALA A 398 28.50 -9.56 -13.37
CA ALA A 398 28.69 -10.99 -13.57
C ALA A 398 29.28 -11.68 -12.34
N ASP A 399 28.52 -12.59 -11.72
CA ASP A 399 29.02 -13.56 -10.73
C ASP A 399 28.90 -14.98 -11.32
N CYS A 400 29.95 -15.80 -11.20
CA CYS A 400 29.96 -17.19 -11.67
C CYS A 400 29.03 -18.07 -10.82
N ILE A 401 28.08 -18.79 -11.43
CA ILE A 401 27.15 -19.71 -10.75
C ILE A 401 27.53 -21.17 -11.05
N MET A 402 27.61 -21.99 -9.98
CA MET A 402 27.50 -23.45 -10.04
C MET A 402 26.13 -23.81 -9.46
N ASP A 403 25.33 -24.48 -10.29
CA ASP A 403 24.00 -25.01 -10.00
C ASP A 403 24.06 -26.07 -8.87
N ILE A 404 23.30 -25.90 -7.78
CA ILE A 404 23.17 -26.90 -6.71
C ILE A 404 21.68 -27.15 -6.46
N LYS A 405 21.19 -28.30 -6.93
CA LYS A 405 19.91 -28.88 -6.52
C LYS A 405 19.98 -29.49 -5.10
N PRO A 406 18.89 -29.49 -4.32
CA PRO A 406 18.86 -30.09 -2.99
C PRO A 406 19.03 -31.62 -3.05
N ALA A 407 19.75 -32.15 -2.07
CA ALA A 407 20.10 -33.56 -1.97
C ALA A 407 18.91 -34.43 -1.55
N LEU A 408 18.53 -35.39 -2.39
CA LEU A 408 17.70 -36.53 -2.01
C LEU A 408 18.50 -37.51 -1.13
N ALA A 409 17.95 -37.82 0.04
CA ALA A 409 18.49 -38.78 0.99
C ALA A 409 18.66 -40.18 0.40
N ILE A 410 19.84 -40.79 0.58
CA ILE A 410 20.02 -42.25 0.52
C ILE A 410 20.81 -42.72 1.74
N GLN A 411 20.26 -43.75 2.36
CA GLN A 411 20.73 -44.44 3.55
C GLN A 411 22.17 -44.94 3.46
N SER A 412 22.82 -44.89 4.62
CA SER A 412 24.11 -45.45 4.99
C SER A 412 24.43 -46.86 4.45
N TYR A 413 25.62 -47.03 3.87
CA TYR A 413 26.49 -48.17 4.20
C TYR A 413 27.97 -47.79 4.19
N VAL A 414 28.67 -48.38 5.16
CA VAL A 414 30.07 -48.24 5.59
C VAL A 414 31.04 -48.77 4.52
N VAL A 415 32.24 -48.20 4.38
CA VAL A 415 33.55 -48.88 4.58
C VAL A 415 34.70 -47.86 4.59
N ALA A 416 35.62 -48.12 5.51
CA ALA A 416 36.74 -47.34 5.97
C ALA A 416 37.80 -46.93 4.93
N THR A 417 38.45 -45.83 5.30
CA THR A 417 39.72 -45.30 4.80
C THR A 417 40.87 -46.31 4.86
N THR A 418 41.74 -46.28 3.85
CA THR A 418 43.21 -46.25 4.04
C THR A 418 43.93 -45.72 2.80
N THR A 419 44.79 -44.73 3.04
CA THR A 419 45.89 -44.20 2.20
C THR A 419 46.85 -45.29 1.69
N TYR A 420 47.55 -45.08 0.56
CA TYR A 420 49.02 -45.25 0.48
C TYR A 420 49.65 -44.64 -0.79
N ASN A 421 50.92 -44.26 -0.61
CA ASN A 421 51.85 -43.55 -1.48
C ASN A 421 52.36 -44.31 -2.72
N TYR A 422 52.91 -43.52 -3.65
CA TYR A 422 53.79 -43.90 -4.76
C TYR A 422 54.98 -44.79 -4.36
N SER A 423 55.30 -45.78 -5.22
CA SER A 423 56.68 -46.05 -5.69
C SER A 423 56.74 -47.27 -6.64
N ASN A 424 57.51 -47.11 -7.73
CA ASN A 424 58.28 -48.10 -8.53
C ASN A 424 57.72 -49.48 -8.90
N GLY A 425 57.92 -49.87 -10.17
CA GLY A 425 58.02 -51.28 -10.56
C GLY A 425 57.88 -51.58 -12.07
N THR A 426 59.00 -51.73 -12.75
CA THR A 426 59.19 -52.41 -14.04
C THR A 426 58.93 -53.93 -13.94
N PHE A 427 58.47 -54.59 -15.01
CA PHE A 427 58.89 -55.97 -15.34
C PHE A 427 58.72 -56.36 -16.83
N ASP A 428 59.59 -57.27 -17.24
CA ASP A 428 60.10 -57.62 -18.58
C ASP A 428 59.29 -58.61 -19.46
N LEU A 429 59.49 -58.46 -20.79
CA LEU A 429 59.78 -59.39 -21.92
C LEU A 429 59.53 -60.92 -21.81
N PRO A 430 59.21 -61.66 -22.92
CA PRO A 430 60.22 -62.08 -23.96
C PRO A 430 59.73 -62.16 -25.44
N ILE A 431 60.50 -61.64 -26.41
CA ILE A 431 61.47 -62.29 -27.35
C ILE A 431 60.87 -63.15 -28.49
N ALA A 432 61.18 -62.78 -29.75
CA ALA A 432 61.95 -63.57 -30.76
C ALA A 432 61.83 -62.92 -32.16
N SER A 433 62.86 -62.24 -32.69
CA SER A 433 63.99 -62.74 -33.51
C SER A 433 63.67 -62.65 -35.02
N THR A 434 64.52 -62.30 -35.99
CA THR A 434 65.98 -62.24 -36.16
C THR A 434 66.35 -61.34 -37.37
N GLU A 435 67.40 -60.53 -37.19
CA GLU A 435 68.56 -60.17 -38.06
C GLU A 435 68.47 -60.33 -39.61
N THR A 436 69.00 -59.42 -40.43
CA THR A 436 70.46 -59.27 -40.64
C THR A 436 70.79 -58.08 -41.55
N SER A 437 71.84 -57.34 -41.19
CA SER A 437 72.60 -56.44 -42.06
C SER A 437 73.80 -57.17 -42.66
N ILE A 438 74.04 -57.01 -43.97
CA ILE A 438 75.31 -57.39 -44.63
C ILE A 438 75.80 -56.19 -45.44
N GLN A 439 77.06 -55.82 -45.23
CA GLN A 439 77.88 -55.01 -46.14
C GLN A 439 78.91 -55.94 -46.77
N ILE A 440 79.20 -55.79 -48.07
CA ILE A 440 80.54 -55.86 -48.70
C ILE A 440 80.44 -55.43 -50.18
N SER A 441 81.48 -54.69 -50.56
CA SER A 441 81.92 -54.10 -51.85
C SER A 441 81.69 -54.85 -53.17
N GLY A 442 81.61 -54.09 -54.27
CA GLY A 442 81.98 -54.55 -55.62
C GLY A 442 81.42 -53.68 -56.76
N LEU A 443 82.29 -53.22 -57.66
CA LEU A 443 82.01 -52.36 -58.82
C LEU A 443 81.31 -53.09 -60.00
N ILE A 444 80.63 -52.27 -60.82
CA ILE A 444 80.26 -52.36 -62.26
C ILE A 444 79.39 -53.51 -62.79
N GLU A 445 78.18 -53.17 -63.25
CA GLU A 445 77.75 -53.30 -64.67
C GLU A 445 76.39 -52.61 -64.92
N GLU A 446 76.19 -52.14 -66.15
CA GLU A 446 75.17 -51.21 -66.63
C GLU A 446 73.76 -51.81 -66.85
N GLN A 447 72.78 -50.88 -66.90
CA GLN A 447 71.41 -50.95 -67.50
C GLN A 447 70.33 -51.62 -66.63
N CYS A 448 69.13 -51.06 -66.41
CA CYS A 448 68.30 -50.12 -67.17
C CYS A 448 67.28 -49.46 -66.20
N ILE A 449 67.11 -48.12 -66.21
CA ILE A 449 66.08 -47.43 -65.40
C ILE A 449 64.87 -47.11 -66.29
N ILE A 450 63.70 -47.65 -65.94
CA ILE A 450 62.40 -47.24 -66.47
C ILE A 450 61.92 -46.07 -65.60
N CYS A 451 61.66 -44.92 -66.22
CA CYS A 451 60.98 -43.80 -65.55
C CYS A 451 59.54 -44.22 -65.21
N SER A 452 59.23 -44.37 -63.93
CA SER A 452 57.88 -44.74 -63.48
C SER A 452 56.96 -43.53 -63.49
N GLN A 453 55.70 -43.72 -63.90
CA GLN A 453 54.67 -42.69 -63.95
C GLN A 453 54.54 -41.93 -62.63
N THR A 454 54.50 -40.60 -62.71
CA THR A 454 53.97 -39.76 -61.62
C THR A 454 52.50 -40.11 -61.37
N ASN A 455 52.20 -40.73 -60.22
CA ASN A 455 50.82 -41.00 -59.80
C ASN A 455 50.52 -40.35 -58.45
N ALA A 456 49.32 -39.77 -58.39
CA ALA A 456 48.65 -39.07 -57.29
C ALA A 456 49.08 -37.61 -57.04
N LEU A 457 48.37 -36.74 -57.75
CA LEU A 457 48.06 -35.35 -57.40
C LEU A 457 46.61 -35.33 -56.91
N SER A 458 46.33 -34.73 -55.75
CA SER A 458 44.94 -34.42 -55.32
C SER A 458 44.80 -32.92 -55.21
N SER A 459 43.84 -32.36 -55.93
CA SER A 459 43.31 -31.01 -55.75
C SER A 459 41.84 -31.11 -55.33
N ASN A 460 41.37 -30.14 -54.55
CA ASN A 460 39.95 -30.01 -54.26
C ASN A 460 39.36 -28.92 -55.16
N ASP A 461 38.20 -29.18 -55.75
CA ASP A 461 37.36 -28.11 -56.32
C ASP A 461 36.99 -27.13 -55.20
N THR A 462 36.93 -25.83 -55.54
CA THR A 462 36.78 -24.78 -54.53
C THR A 462 36.12 -23.53 -55.12
N CYS A 463 35.91 -22.51 -54.30
CA CYS A 463 35.23 -21.29 -54.68
C CYS A 463 36.21 -20.27 -55.27
N LEU A 464 35.67 -19.31 -56.00
CA LEU A 464 36.42 -18.17 -56.52
C LEU A 464 37.24 -17.50 -55.40
N ASN A 465 38.53 -17.23 -55.65
CA ASN A 465 39.49 -16.66 -54.70
C ASN A 465 39.82 -17.51 -53.45
N ASP A 466 39.38 -18.77 -53.37
CA ASP A 466 39.90 -19.71 -52.38
C ASP A 466 41.22 -20.34 -52.84
N SER A 467 42.06 -20.70 -51.86
CA SER A 467 43.39 -21.28 -52.12
C SER A 467 43.29 -22.75 -52.51
N VAL A 468 43.59 -23.05 -53.77
CA VAL A 468 43.73 -24.43 -54.24
C VAL A 468 45.13 -24.95 -53.91
N HIS A 469 45.19 -25.98 -53.07
CA HIS A 469 46.44 -26.63 -52.72
C HIS A 469 46.72 -27.83 -53.61
N PHE A 470 47.92 -27.86 -54.18
CA PHE A 470 48.42 -28.97 -54.99
C PHE A 470 49.46 -29.73 -54.19
N SER A 471 49.33 -31.05 -54.13
CA SER A 471 50.31 -31.92 -53.47
C SER A 471 50.86 -32.94 -54.45
N ILE A 472 52.17 -33.16 -54.39
CA ILE A 472 52.88 -34.15 -55.22
C ILE A 472 53.55 -35.19 -54.33
N ASN A 473 53.39 -36.46 -54.69
CA ASN A 473 54.19 -37.56 -54.16
C ASN A 473 55.24 -37.95 -55.19
N ASN A 474 56.34 -37.20 -55.26
CA ASN A 474 57.36 -37.46 -56.27
C ASN A 474 58.77 -37.53 -55.66
N ASN A 475 59.48 -38.62 -55.96
CA ASN A 475 60.80 -38.93 -55.40
C ASN A 475 61.90 -38.96 -56.47
N TRP A 476 61.58 -38.68 -57.74
CA TRP A 476 62.51 -38.84 -58.87
C TRP A 476 62.68 -37.59 -59.74
N ALA A 477 61.94 -36.50 -59.53
CA ALA A 477 62.11 -35.27 -60.32
C ALA A 477 63.10 -34.30 -59.65
N ASP A 478 64.01 -33.73 -60.44
CA ASP A 478 64.98 -32.71 -60.00
C ASP A 478 64.39 -31.28 -60.08
N SER A 479 63.37 -31.08 -60.92
CA SER A 479 62.65 -29.80 -61.06
C SER A 479 61.19 -30.03 -61.48
N LEU A 480 60.29 -29.17 -60.99
CA LEU A 480 58.86 -29.18 -61.30
C LEU A 480 58.43 -27.85 -61.90
N TYR A 481 57.48 -27.91 -62.84
CA TYR A 481 56.86 -26.74 -63.45
C TYR A 481 55.34 -26.90 -63.45
N TRP A 482 54.67 -25.95 -62.83
CA TRP A 482 53.22 -25.83 -62.74
C TRP A 482 52.72 -24.80 -63.74
N ASP A 483 51.74 -25.18 -64.54
CA ASP A 483 50.89 -24.29 -65.32
C ASP A 483 49.47 -24.46 -64.81
N PHE A 484 48.92 -23.46 -64.13
CA PHE A 484 47.60 -23.56 -63.52
C PHE A 484 46.45 -23.46 -64.54
N GLY A 485 46.75 -23.18 -65.81
CA GLY A 485 45.74 -23.10 -66.89
C GLY A 485 45.00 -21.75 -66.95
N ASP A 486 45.32 -20.83 -66.05
CA ASP A 486 44.82 -19.44 -66.01
C ASP A 486 45.86 -18.42 -66.53
N GLY A 487 47.01 -18.90 -67.01
CA GLY A 487 48.15 -18.09 -67.45
C GLY A 487 49.18 -17.80 -66.37
N ASN A 488 48.98 -18.28 -65.13
CA ASN A 488 49.95 -18.24 -64.05
C ASN A 488 50.72 -19.56 -63.93
N PHE A 489 51.98 -19.45 -63.49
CA PHE A 489 52.91 -20.57 -63.42
C PHE A 489 53.72 -20.55 -62.12
N ASP A 490 54.12 -21.72 -61.63
CA ASP A 490 55.02 -21.87 -60.47
C ASP A 490 56.12 -22.91 -60.77
N ILE A 491 57.31 -22.72 -60.20
CA ILE A 491 58.47 -23.62 -60.34
C ILE A 491 58.87 -24.28 -59.01
N ASN A 492 58.13 -23.99 -57.94
CA ASN A 492 58.42 -24.54 -56.62
C ASN A 492 57.94 -26.00 -56.50
N ASN A 493 58.68 -26.80 -55.73
CA ASN A 493 58.34 -28.20 -55.49
C ASN A 493 56.99 -28.41 -54.76
N ASN A 494 56.47 -27.36 -54.10
CA ASN A 494 55.17 -27.34 -53.46
C ASN A 494 54.60 -25.90 -53.48
N PRO A 495 53.73 -25.54 -54.44
CA PRO A 495 53.14 -24.21 -54.51
C PRO A 495 52.32 -23.94 -53.24
N GLN A 496 52.50 -22.78 -52.60
CA GLN A 496 51.84 -22.39 -51.33
C GLN A 496 50.36 -21.98 -51.53
N GLY A 497 49.61 -22.76 -52.31
CA GLY A 497 48.25 -22.42 -52.74
C GLY A 497 48.21 -21.52 -53.97
N HIS A 498 47.26 -21.76 -54.88
CA HIS A 498 46.98 -20.92 -56.04
C HIS A 498 45.57 -20.33 -55.96
N LEU A 499 45.42 -19.06 -56.39
CA LEU A 499 44.15 -18.34 -56.36
C LEU A 499 43.66 -18.09 -57.78
N TYR A 500 42.48 -18.62 -58.10
CA TYR A 500 41.82 -18.37 -59.37
C TYR A 500 40.90 -17.14 -59.26
N GLN A 501 41.09 -16.18 -60.17
CA GLN A 501 40.40 -14.89 -60.15
C GLN A 501 39.14 -14.86 -61.03
N ILE A 502 38.89 -15.91 -61.81
CA ILE A 502 37.69 -16.06 -62.65
C ILE A 502 37.13 -17.46 -62.37
N SER A 503 35.80 -17.60 -62.36
CA SER A 503 35.17 -18.91 -62.21
C SER A 503 35.24 -19.69 -63.52
N GLY A 504 35.38 -21.01 -63.42
CA GLY A 504 35.51 -21.88 -64.57
C GLY A 504 36.34 -23.12 -64.30
N THR A 505 36.40 -24.00 -65.28
CA THR A 505 37.20 -25.23 -65.23
C THR A 505 38.60 -24.94 -65.77
N TYR A 506 39.61 -25.11 -64.92
CA TYR A 506 41.01 -24.95 -65.28
C TYR A 506 41.68 -26.30 -65.44
N THR A 507 42.45 -26.48 -66.51
CA THR A 507 43.28 -27.68 -66.69
C THR A 507 44.70 -27.33 -66.25
N THR A 508 45.06 -27.71 -65.04
CA THR A 508 46.42 -27.52 -64.53
C THR A 508 47.33 -28.63 -65.07
N THR A 509 48.51 -28.22 -65.54
CA THR A 509 49.53 -29.10 -66.08
C THR A 509 50.76 -29.08 -65.16
N LEU A 510 51.19 -30.26 -64.72
CA LEU A 510 52.47 -30.46 -64.02
C LEU A 510 53.47 -31.11 -64.98
N ILE A 511 54.61 -30.46 -65.18
CA ILE A 511 55.74 -31.02 -65.92
C ILE A 511 56.86 -31.34 -64.93
N ALA A 512 57.22 -32.61 -64.83
CA ALA A 512 58.32 -33.08 -64.00
C ALA A 512 59.54 -33.38 -64.86
N LEU A 513 60.69 -32.78 -64.51
CA LEU A 513 61.95 -32.93 -65.23
C LEU A 513 63.00 -33.60 -64.32
N ASN A 514 63.69 -34.60 -64.84
CA ASN A 514 64.91 -35.14 -64.25
C ASN A 514 66.06 -34.95 -65.24
N ASP A 515 66.89 -33.94 -64.97
CA ASP A 515 68.02 -33.57 -65.83
C ASP A 515 69.14 -34.62 -65.80
N SER A 516 69.22 -35.38 -64.70
CA SER A 516 70.26 -36.41 -64.51
C SER A 516 69.99 -37.72 -65.25
N LEU A 517 68.72 -38.02 -65.59
CA LEU A 517 68.27 -39.21 -66.32
C LEU A 517 67.67 -38.90 -67.70
N GLY A 518 67.46 -37.62 -68.03
CA GLY A 518 66.91 -37.18 -69.32
C GLY A 518 65.43 -37.53 -69.54
N CYS A 519 64.69 -37.84 -68.47
CA CYS A 519 63.26 -38.14 -68.51
C CYS A 519 62.43 -36.90 -68.18
N ASN A 520 61.36 -36.69 -68.94
CA ASN A 520 60.26 -35.81 -68.57
C ASN A 520 58.95 -36.59 -68.50
N ASP A 521 58.07 -36.22 -67.58
CA ASP A 521 56.69 -36.70 -67.53
C ASP A 521 55.74 -35.51 -67.36
N THR A 522 54.52 -35.65 -67.84
CA THR A 522 53.51 -34.60 -67.78
C THR A 522 52.19 -35.16 -67.29
N SER A 523 51.65 -34.52 -66.25
CA SER A 523 50.35 -34.84 -65.69
C SER A 523 49.40 -33.67 -65.89
N TYR A 524 48.11 -33.99 -66.09
CA TYR A 524 47.03 -33.02 -66.26
C TYR A 524 45.93 -33.30 -65.24
N PHE A 525 45.32 -32.25 -64.71
CA PHE A 525 44.13 -32.37 -63.88
C PHE A 525 43.20 -31.17 -64.05
N SER A 526 41.90 -31.41 -63.89
CA SER A 526 40.87 -30.37 -63.90
C SER A 526 40.60 -29.88 -62.47
N VAL A 527 40.52 -28.56 -62.30
CA VAL A 527 40.01 -27.92 -61.09
C VAL A 527 38.80 -27.10 -61.49
N ASP A 528 37.66 -27.35 -60.86
CA ASP A 528 36.47 -26.53 -61.02
C ASP A 528 36.47 -25.41 -59.96
N ILE A 529 36.42 -24.16 -60.44
CA ILE A 529 36.32 -22.96 -59.60
C ILE A 529 34.90 -22.42 -59.71
N PHE A 530 34.12 -22.65 -58.66
CA PHE A 530 32.72 -22.22 -58.60
C PHE A 530 32.62 -20.70 -58.40
N GLY A 531 31.63 -20.09 -59.03
CA GLY A 531 31.28 -18.69 -58.75
C GLY A 531 30.74 -18.54 -57.32
N LEU A 532 30.85 -17.34 -56.75
CA LEU A 532 30.18 -17.04 -55.49
C LEU A 532 28.67 -16.83 -55.74
N PRO A 533 27.81 -17.18 -54.77
CA PRO A 533 26.42 -16.71 -54.77
C PRO A 533 26.39 -15.16 -54.66
N VAL A 534 25.21 -14.57 -54.81
CA VAL A 534 25.00 -13.12 -54.68
C VAL A 534 24.07 -12.90 -53.52
N ALA A 535 24.64 -12.61 -52.35
CA ALA A 535 23.82 -12.29 -51.19
C ALA A 535 23.21 -10.88 -51.34
N ASP A 536 21.91 -10.73 -51.12
CA ASP A 536 21.23 -9.43 -51.04
C ASP A 536 20.37 -9.34 -49.76
N ALA A 537 20.77 -8.47 -48.83
CA ALA A 537 20.07 -8.20 -47.58
C ALA A 537 18.97 -7.13 -47.73
N GLY A 538 18.96 -6.39 -48.85
CA GLY A 538 18.10 -5.25 -49.11
C GLY A 538 18.76 -3.90 -48.75
N PRO A 539 18.13 -2.77 -49.14
CA PRO A 539 18.69 -1.44 -48.91
C PRO A 539 18.59 -1.00 -47.44
N ASP A 540 19.58 -0.22 -46.98
CA ASP A 540 19.53 0.47 -45.68
C ASP A 540 18.23 1.26 -45.54
N THR A 541 17.54 1.05 -44.41
CA THR A 541 16.19 1.57 -44.20
C THR A 541 16.07 2.31 -42.87
N LEU A 542 15.21 3.31 -42.86
CA LEU A 542 14.91 4.16 -41.72
C LEU A 542 13.50 3.83 -41.25
N ILE A 543 13.35 3.45 -39.98
CA ILE A 543 12.10 2.96 -39.40
C ILE A 543 11.86 3.53 -37.99
N CYS A 544 10.63 3.39 -37.49
CA CYS A 544 10.32 3.65 -36.08
C CYS A 544 10.49 2.37 -35.24
N PRO A 545 10.68 2.47 -33.91
CA PRO A 545 10.95 1.31 -33.07
C PRO A 545 9.79 0.31 -33.13
N GLY A 546 10.09 -0.96 -33.42
CA GLY A 546 9.09 -2.03 -33.48
C GLY A 546 8.31 -2.11 -34.81
N GLU A 547 8.59 -1.26 -35.80
CA GLU A 547 8.05 -1.46 -37.14
C GLU A 547 8.63 -2.72 -37.78
N SER A 548 7.78 -3.50 -38.45
CA SER A 548 8.19 -4.74 -39.11
C SER A 548 8.41 -4.54 -40.61
N ILE A 549 9.58 -4.90 -41.12
CA ILE A 549 9.91 -4.83 -42.55
C ILE A 549 10.46 -6.15 -43.07
N GLN A 550 10.05 -6.52 -44.27
CA GLN A 550 10.55 -7.70 -44.97
C GLN A 550 11.94 -7.40 -45.54
N ILE A 551 12.98 -8.12 -45.09
CA ILE A 551 14.36 -7.98 -45.58
C ILE A 551 14.77 -9.20 -46.40
N GLY A 552 15.89 -9.10 -47.10
CA GLY A 552 16.42 -10.15 -47.96
C GLY A 552 15.65 -10.36 -49.27
N GLU A 553 16.01 -11.42 -50.01
CA GLU A 553 15.51 -11.68 -51.35
C GLU A 553 14.73 -12.99 -51.51
N VAL A 554 14.26 -13.23 -52.73
CA VAL A 554 13.59 -14.48 -53.09
C VAL A 554 14.63 -15.61 -53.07
N PRO A 555 14.37 -16.75 -52.38
CA PRO A 555 15.39 -17.76 -52.18
C PRO A 555 15.83 -18.43 -53.48
N ASP A 556 17.15 -18.53 -53.64
CA ASP A 556 17.79 -19.25 -54.74
C ASP A 556 17.76 -20.77 -54.51
N SER A 557 17.55 -21.49 -55.61
CA SER A 557 17.30 -22.93 -55.58
C SER A 557 18.55 -23.71 -55.19
N GLY A 558 18.57 -24.23 -53.95
CA GLY A 558 19.66 -25.06 -53.43
C GLY A 558 20.64 -24.32 -52.54
N SER A 559 20.45 -23.01 -52.34
CA SER A 559 21.19 -22.20 -51.39
C SER A 559 20.63 -22.33 -49.96
N VAL A 560 21.49 -22.10 -48.97
CA VAL A 560 21.16 -22.02 -47.55
C VAL A 560 21.50 -20.63 -47.05
N TYR A 561 20.61 -20.03 -46.27
CA TYR A 561 20.74 -18.67 -45.74
C TYR A 561 20.96 -18.72 -44.23
N SER A 562 21.82 -17.84 -43.71
CA SER A 562 22.05 -17.65 -42.28
C SER A 562 22.20 -16.16 -41.94
N TRP A 563 21.39 -15.66 -41.02
CA TRP A 563 21.46 -14.30 -40.50
C TRP A 563 22.18 -14.28 -39.14
N GLN A 564 23.04 -13.28 -38.91
CA GLN A 564 23.88 -13.21 -37.69
C GLN A 564 23.18 -12.65 -36.42
N SER A 565 21.98 -12.07 -36.51
CA SER A 565 21.23 -11.58 -35.33
C SER A 565 19.95 -12.40 -35.09
N THR A 566 19.63 -12.70 -33.83
CA THR A 566 18.56 -13.64 -33.44
C THR A 566 17.34 -13.00 -32.80
N ASN A 567 17.43 -11.77 -32.27
CA ASN A 567 16.39 -11.25 -31.36
C ASN A 567 15.34 -10.39 -32.08
N ASN A 568 15.66 -9.87 -33.26
CA ASN A 568 14.82 -8.92 -34.01
C ASN A 568 14.47 -9.40 -35.43
N LEU A 569 14.57 -10.71 -35.70
CA LEU A 569 14.19 -11.35 -36.96
C LEU A 569 13.17 -12.47 -36.71
N SER A 570 12.22 -12.66 -37.64
CA SER A 570 11.23 -13.74 -37.56
C SER A 570 11.83 -15.13 -37.70
N ALA A 571 12.95 -15.25 -38.40
CA ALA A 571 13.73 -16.47 -38.54
C ALA A 571 15.13 -16.13 -39.06
N ILE A 572 16.15 -16.87 -38.62
CA ILE A 572 17.55 -16.61 -39.02
C ILE A 572 18.03 -17.47 -40.19
N ASN A 573 17.23 -18.43 -40.64
CA ASN A 573 17.63 -19.47 -41.59
C ASN A 573 16.80 -19.47 -42.88
N ILE A 574 16.14 -18.35 -43.19
CA ILE A 574 15.35 -18.14 -44.41
C ILE A 574 15.92 -16.95 -45.18
N SER A 575 15.74 -16.92 -46.51
CA SER A 575 16.27 -15.84 -47.34
C SER A 575 15.60 -14.49 -47.06
N ASN A 576 14.31 -14.52 -46.70
CA ASN A 576 13.50 -13.34 -46.49
C ASN A 576 12.79 -13.35 -45.12
N PRO A 577 13.47 -12.98 -44.04
CA PRO A 577 12.84 -12.80 -42.74
C PRO A 577 12.17 -11.43 -42.60
N LEU A 578 11.25 -11.34 -41.64
CA LEU A 578 10.68 -10.08 -41.16
C LEU A 578 11.60 -9.53 -40.06
N ALA A 579 12.09 -8.31 -40.22
CA ALA A 579 12.92 -7.60 -39.25
C ALA A 579 12.09 -6.58 -38.46
N PHE A 580 12.35 -6.47 -37.15
CA PHE A 580 11.68 -5.53 -36.23
C PHE A 580 12.65 -4.92 -35.22
N PRO A 581 13.68 -4.16 -35.67
CA PRO A 581 14.68 -3.60 -34.77
C PRO A 581 14.10 -2.53 -33.83
N LEU A 582 14.56 -2.56 -32.58
CA LEU A 582 14.14 -1.63 -31.51
C LEU A 582 15.13 -0.47 -31.30
N ALA A 583 16.32 -0.56 -31.88
CA ALA A 583 17.38 0.44 -31.87
C ALA A 583 18.23 0.29 -33.15
N ASP A 584 19.12 1.24 -33.41
CA ASP A 584 20.07 1.18 -34.54
C ASP A 584 20.81 -0.17 -34.56
N GLU A 585 20.56 -0.98 -35.58
CA GLU A 585 21.08 -2.34 -35.69
C GLU A 585 21.32 -2.69 -37.17
N SER A 586 22.31 -3.55 -37.42
CA SER A 586 22.59 -4.08 -38.76
C SER A 586 22.43 -5.60 -38.79
N PHE A 587 21.78 -6.12 -39.82
CA PHE A 587 21.65 -7.55 -40.06
C PHE A 587 22.58 -7.96 -41.21
N ILE A 588 23.31 -9.06 -40.99
CA ILE A 588 24.22 -9.62 -41.99
C ILE A 588 23.64 -10.97 -42.42
N VAL A 589 23.41 -11.14 -43.72
CA VAL A 589 23.03 -12.41 -44.34
C VAL A 589 24.27 -13.08 -44.90
N THR A 590 24.38 -14.38 -44.69
CA THR A 590 25.33 -15.26 -45.38
C THR A 590 24.54 -16.24 -46.22
N GLU A 591 24.76 -16.19 -47.53
CA GLU A 591 24.24 -17.20 -48.46
C GLU A 591 25.32 -18.25 -48.71
N THR A 592 24.96 -19.53 -48.68
CA THR A 592 25.82 -20.65 -49.05
C THR A 592 25.16 -21.43 -50.19
N ASP A 593 25.79 -21.49 -51.36
CA ASP A 593 25.26 -22.22 -52.50
C ASP A 593 25.39 -23.75 -52.33
N SER A 594 24.86 -24.51 -53.28
CA SER A 594 24.93 -25.98 -53.25
C SER A 594 26.36 -26.56 -53.37
N ASN A 595 27.33 -25.75 -53.80
CA ASN A 595 28.74 -26.13 -53.93
C ASN A 595 29.55 -25.78 -52.67
N GLY A 596 28.93 -25.13 -51.68
CA GLY A 596 29.57 -24.72 -50.43
C GLY A 596 30.23 -23.34 -50.50
N CYS A 597 29.99 -22.56 -51.56
CA CYS A 597 30.51 -21.22 -51.72
C CYS A 597 29.64 -20.20 -51.01
N THR A 598 30.26 -19.24 -50.35
CA THR A 598 29.57 -18.27 -49.52
C THR A 598 29.76 -16.84 -49.97
N ASP A 599 28.70 -16.05 -49.89
CA ASP A 599 28.72 -14.60 -50.02
C ASP A 599 27.97 -13.96 -48.85
N ILE A 600 28.28 -12.70 -48.55
CA ILE A 600 27.67 -11.96 -47.44
C ILE A 600 27.18 -10.60 -47.89
N ASP A 601 26.06 -10.16 -47.32
CA ASP A 601 25.55 -8.80 -47.49
C ASP A 601 24.98 -8.26 -46.17
N THR A 602 24.89 -6.93 -46.06
CA THR A 602 24.48 -6.24 -44.83
C THR A 602 23.40 -5.21 -45.11
N ILE A 603 22.37 -5.20 -44.26
CA ILE A 603 21.38 -4.13 -44.18
C ILE A 603 21.49 -3.42 -42.83
N ALA A 604 21.57 -2.09 -42.85
CA ALA A 604 21.56 -1.27 -41.64
C ALA A 604 20.20 -0.59 -41.43
N PHE A 605 19.73 -0.63 -40.19
CA PHE A 605 18.57 0.11 -39.71
C PHE A 605 19.00 1.29 -38.86
N VAL A 606 18.44 2.46 -39.20
CA VAL A 606 18.46 3.63 -38.31
C VAL A 606 17.07 3.75 -37.70
N VAL A 607 16.97 3.49 -36.40
CA VAL A 607 15.72 3.50 -35.64
C VAL A 607 15.59 4.86 -34.97
N HIS A 608 14.65 5.67 -35.46
CA HIS A 608 14.40 6.97 -34.84
C HIS A 608 13.67 6.79 -33.51
N PRO A 609 14.08 7.52 -32.45
CA PRO A 609 13.32 7.51 -31.21
C PRO A 609 11.91 8.02 -31.46
N LEU A 610 10.93 7.46 -30.74
CA LEU A 610 9.57 7.99 -30.74
C LEU A 610 9.61 9.47 -30.31
N PRO A 611 8.73 10.32 -30.86
CA PRO A 611 8.68 11.71 -30.47
C PRO A 611 8.30 11.84 -28.98
N ASP A 612 9.19 12.44 -28.20
CA ASP A 612 8.96 12.78 -26.79
C ASP A 612 8.05 14.01 -26.71
N LEU A 613 6.75 13.75 -26.52
CA LEU A 613 5.77 14.75 -26.17
C LEU A 613 5.38 14.51 -24.72
N SER A 614 5.63 15.51 -23.87
CA SER A 614 5.21 15.52 -22.48
C SER A 614 4.15 16.60 -22.31
N LEU A 615 2.89 16.19 -22.33
CA LEU A 615 1.80 16.93 -21.71
C LEU A 615 1.90 16.78 -20.19
N ASP A 616 1.32 17.72 -19.44
CA ASP A 616 1.15 17.53 -18.01
C ASP A 616 0.21 16.34 -17.77
N ASP A 617 0.59 15.38 -16.93
CA ASP A 617 -0.22 14.19 -16.63
C ASP A 617 -1.60 14.59 -16.09
N THR A 618 -1.66 15.66 -15.29
CA THR A 618 -2.90 16.14 -14.66
C THR A 618 -2.96 17.65 -14.56
N ILE A 619 -4.07 18.23 -15.02
CA ILE A 619 -4.39 19.65 -14.90
C ILE A 619 -5.60 19.80 -13.99
N LEU A 620 -5.40 20.51 -12.87
CA LEU A 620 -6.45 20.93 -11.96
C LEU A 620 -7.12 22.20 -12.50
N ILE A 621 -8.43 22.12 -12.73
CA ILE A 621 -9.22 23.20 -13.33
C ILE A 621 -10.57 23.34 -12.62
N CYS A 622 -11.17 24.52 -12.65
CA CYS A 622 -12.52 24.73 -12.13
C CYS A 622 -13.57 24.65 -13.23
N ASN A 623 -14.77 24.19 -12.87
CA ASN A 623 -15.88 24.09 -13.81
C ASN A 623 -16.14 25.45 -14.50
N GLY A 624 -16.11 25.45 -15.83
CA GLY A 624 -16.29 26.65 -16.65
C GLY A 624 -14.99 27.36 -17.05
N ASP A 625 -13.85 27.00 -16.48
CA ASP A 625 -12.55 27.47 -16.95
C ASP A 625 -12.13 26.75 -18.24
N THR A 626 -11.15 27.32 -18.93
CA THR A 626 -10.60 26.77 -20.18
C THR A 626 -9.08 26.73 -20.13
N VAL A 627 -8.49 25.67 -20.66
CA VAL A 627 -7.03 25.48 -20.71
C VAL A 627 -6.56 25.38 -22.15
N GLN A 628 -5.50 26.10 -22.47
CA GLN A 628 -4.83 26.02 -23.76
C GLN A 628 -3.75 24.95 -23.68
N LEU A 629 -3.90 23.85 -24.39
CA LEU A 629 -2.84 22.85 -24.53
C LEU A 629 -1.83 23.32 -25.57
N SER A 630 -0.57 22.92 -25.43
CA SER A 630 0.46 23.21 -26.43
C SER A 630 1.40 22.03 -26.58
N THR A 631 1.51 21.51 -27.80
CA THR A 631 2.45 20.45 -28.15
C THR A 631 3.52 21.02 -29.09
N LEU A 632 4.77 20.59 -28.92
CA LEU A 632 5.90 20.99 -29.78
C LEU A 632 6.34 19.79 -30.64
N GLY A 633 6.82 20.05 -31.86
CA GLY A 633 7.52 19.05 -32.70
C GLY A 633 6.65 18.10 -33.55
N GLY A 634 5.34 18.02 -33.31
CA GLY A 634 4.42 17.16 -34.06
C GLY A 634 3.73 17.79 -35.27
N SER A 635 3.11 16.94 -36.08
CA SER A 635 2.24 17.24 -37.22
C SER A 635 1.06 16.25 -37.24
N ASN A 636 0.00 16.52 -38.01
CA ASN A 636 -1.18 15.64 -38.12
C ASN A 636 -1.84 15.27 -36.76
N TYR A 637 -2.09 16.28 -35.93
CA TYR A 637 -2.74 16.10 -34.64
C TYR A 637 -4.17 15.57 -34.78
N SER A 638 -4.57 14.71 -33.85
CA SER A 638 -5.92 14.22 -33.66
C SER A 638 -6.21 14.11 -32.17
N TRP A 639 -6.93 15.10 -31.65
CA TRP A 639 -7.34 15.18 -30.25
C TRP A 639 -8.74 14.63 -30.04
N SER A 640 -9.02 14.11 -28.85
CA SER A 640 -10.35 13.63 -28.47
C SER A 640 -10.46 13.54 -26.94
N PRO A 641 -11.67 13.66 -26.36
CA PRO A 641 -12.98 13.69 -27.00
C PRO A 641 -13.38 15.04 -27.61
N VAL A 642 -13.97 15.01 -28.81
CA VAL A 642 -14.26 16.19 -29.65
C VAL A 642 -15.19 17.22 -29.00
N ASN A 643 -15.99 16.83 -28.00
CA ASN A 643 -17.01 17.67 -27.37
C ASN A 643 -16.45 18.67 -26.35
N VAL A 644 -15.22 18.48 -25.87
CA VAL A 644 -14.56 19.37 -24.89
C VAL A 644 -13.46 20.22 -25.51
N LEU A 645 -13.31 20.18 -26.83
CA LEU A 645 -12.22 20.79 -27.59
C LEU A 645 -12.76 21.80 -28.62
N ASN A 646 -12.05 22.90 -28.82
CA ASN A 646 -12.42 23.86 -29.86
C ASN A 646 -12.08 23.38 -31.27
N ASN A 647 -11.00 22.61 -31.42
CA ASN A 647 -10.51 22.07 -32.68
C ASN A 647 -9.59 20.88 -32.40
N THR A 648 -9.85 19.74 -33.03
CA THR A 648 -9.13 18.50 -32.74
C THR A 648 -7.90 18.26 -33.61
N ASN A 649 -7.58 19.16 -34.55
CA ASN A 649 -6.55 18.89 -35.56
C ASN A 649 -5.39 19.90 -35.55
N ILE A 650 -5.20 20.61 -34.43
CA ILE A 650 -4.17 21.64 -34.27
C ILE A 650 -3.22 21.28 -33.13
N SER A 651 -1.99 21.79 -33.17
CA SER A 651 -0.97 21.55 -32.13
C SER A 651 -1.32 22.17 -30.77
N SER A 652 -2.23 23.15 -30.77
CA SER A 652 -2.59 23.90 -29.57
C SER A 652 -4.11 24.11 -29.49
N PRO A 653 -4.88 23.08 -29.11
CA PRO A 653 -6.31 23.21 -28.90
C PRO A 653 -6.62 23.87 -27.54
N LEU A 654 -7.82 24.45 -27.46
CA LEU A 654 -8.42 24.91 -26.21
C LEU A 654 -9.36 23.82 -25.70
N VAL A 655 -9.23 23.46 -24.43
CA VAL A 655 -10.05 22.48 -23.72
C VAL A 655 -10.98 23.19 -22.74
N PHE A 656 -12.25 22.79 -22.71
CA PHE A 656 -13.30 23.33 -21.83
C PHE A 656 -14.12 22.17 -21.21
N PRO A 657 -13.53 21.42 -20.26
CA PRO A 657 -14.19 20.26 -19.68
C PRO A 657 -15.30 20.69 -18.70
N ASP A 658 -16.47 20.06 -18.81
CA ASP A 658 -17.61 20.27 -17.89
C ASP A 658 -17.64 19.27 -16.74
N SER A 659 -16.94 18.15 -16.88
CA SER A 659 -16.67 17.17 -15.83
C SER A 659 -15.26 16.58 -16.00
N THR A 660 -14.75 15.93 -14.95
CA THR A 660 -13.42 15.31 -14.95
C THR A 660 -13.27 14.33 -16.12
N ILE A 661 -12.24 14.53 -16.94
CA ILE A 661 -12.11 13.88 -18.24
C ILE A 661 -10.66 13.67 -18.65
N LEU A 662 -10.41 12.57 -19.36
CA LEU A 662 -9.12 12.30 -19.99
C LEU A 662 -9.16 12.77 -21.45
N VAL A 663 -8.21 13.62 -21.84
CA VAL A 663 -8.03 14.10 -23.22
C VAL A 663 -6.79 13.43 -23.80
N TYR A 664 -6.92 12.79 -24.95
CA TYR A 664 -5.82 12.15 -25.65
C TYR A 664 -5.48 12.88 -26.95
N VAL A 665 -4.22 12.76 -27.35
CA VAL A 665 -3.71 13.23 -28.63
C VAL A 665 -2.98 12.10 -29.34
N SER A 666 -3.21 11.97 -30.64
CA SER A 666 -2.29 11.28 -31.54
C SER A 666 -1.72 12.26 -32.55
N PHE A 667 -0.45 12.09 -32.91
CA PHE A 667 0.26 12.94 -33.84
C PHE A 667 1.38 12.16 -34.55
N GLN A 668 2.02 12.79 -35.52
CA GLN A 668 3.21 12.26 -36.20
C GLN A 668 4.35 13.25 -36.06
N ASP A 669 5.57 12.78 -35.79
CA ASP A 669 6.75 13.64 -35.81
C ASP A 669 6.86 14.39 -37.14
N SER A 670 7.10 15.70 -37.07
CA SER A 670 7.26 16.58 -38.25
C SER A 670 8.53 16.28 -39.05
N ILE A 671 9.51 15.57 -38.48
CA ILE A 671 10.78 15.25 -39.12
C ILE A 671 10.73 13.86 -39.76
N ASN A 672 10.29 12.83 -39.03
CA ASN A 672 10.43 11.43 -39.46
C ASN A 672 9.12 10.66 -39.61
N GLY A 673 7.96 11.25 -39.27
CA GLY A 673 6.65 10.63 -39.44
C GLY A 673 6.30 9.53 -38.43
N CYS A 674 7.14 9.30 -37.41
CA CYS A 674 6.85 8.32 -36.36
C CYS A 674 5.58 8.71 -35.58
N PRO A 675 4.67 7.76 -35.31
CA PRO A 675 3.47 8.03 -34.54
C PRO A 675 3.82 8.33 -33.09
N GLY A 676 3.19 9.34 -32.52
CA GLY A 676 3.20 9.64 -31.10
C GLY A 676 1.78 9.71 -30.57
N ASN A 677 1.59 9.24 -29.34
CA ASN A 677 0.36 9.42 -28.58
C ASN A 677 0.71 9.96 -27.20
N ASP A 678 -0.20 10.74 -26.63
CA ASP A 678 -0.07 11.28 -25.28
C ASP A 678 -1.47 11.57 -24.72
N SER A 679 -1.58 11.78 -23.42
CA SER A 679 -2.84 12.14 -22.77
C SER A 679 -2.64 13.05 -21.56
N VAL A 680 -3.67 13.84 -21.27
CA VAL A 680 -3.73 14.72 -20.10
C VAL A 680 -5.05 14.53 -19.38
N TYR A 681 -4.97 14.32 -18.07
CA TYR A 681 -6.14 14.17 -17.22
C TYR A 681 -6.58 15.53 -16.67
N PHE A 682 -7.81 15.95 -16.97
CA PHE A 682 -8.40 17.16 -16.40
C PHE A 682 -9.22 16.81 -15.18
N ASN A 683 -8.75 17.21 -14.00
CA ASN A 683 -9.54 17.11 -12.78
C ASN A 683 -10.37 18.39 -12.60
N VAL A 684 -11.67 18.31 -12.87
CA VAL A 684 -12.60 19.44 -12.82
C VAL A 684 -13.22 19.55 -11.44
N ASN A 685 -12.83 20.58 -10.69
CA ASN A 685 -13.41 20.91 -9.41
C ASN A 685 -14.59 21.87 -9.57
N TYR A 686 -15.54 21.81 -8.63
CA TYR A 686 -16.72 22.66 -8.61
C TYR A 686 -16.63 23.66 -7.46
N PHE A 687 -17.40 24.74 -7.54
CA PHE A 687 -17.66 25.55 -6.36
C PHE A 687 -18.48 24.72 -5.36
N ASP A 688 -18.12 24.79 -4.09
CA ASP A 688 -18.98 24.29 -3.03
C ASP A 688 -20.30 25.09 -3.06
N SER A 689 -21.43 24.41 -2.91
CA SER A 689 -22.72 25.05 -2.75
C SER A 689 -23.17 24.89 -1.31
N ILE A 690 -22.82 25.86 -0.45
CA ILE A 690 -23.07 25.77 0.98
C ILE A 690 -24.51 26.17 1.29
N SER A 691 -25.16 25.43 2.18
CA SER A 691 -26.48 25.77 2.70
C SER A 691 -26.54 25.53 4.20
N VAL A 692 -27.16 26.45 4.94
CA VAL A 692 -27.37 26.32 6.39
C VAL A 692 -28.84 26.11 6.74
N SER A 693 -29.09 25.19 7.67
CA SER A 693 -30.40 24.90 8.24
C SER A 693 -30.31 24.69 9.76
N GLY A 694 -31.43 24.74 10.48
CA GLY A 694 -31.41 24.56 11.93
C GLY A 694 -32.65 25.10 12.65
N THR A 695 -32.51 25.33 13.95
CA THR A 695 -33.55 25.93 14.80
C THR A 695 -33.66 27.43 14.56
N ASP A 696 -34.78 27.90 14.00
CA ASP A 696 -35.00 29.31 13.61
C ASP A 696 -35.50 30.21 14.76
N THR A 697 -36.18 29.63 15.76
CA THR A 697 -36.76 30.35 16.90
C THR A 697 -36.50 29.60 18.21
N ILE A 698 -35.99 30.30 19.21
CA ILE A 698 -35.70 29.75 20.55
C ILE A 698 -36.16 30.72 21.64
N CYS A 699 -36.39 30.22 22.86
CA CYS A 699 -36.60 31.09 24.02
C CYS A 699 -35.26 31.56 24.62
N LEU A 700 -35.25 32.71 25.29
CA LEU A 700 -34.04 33.21 25.97
C LEU A 700 -33.53 32.16 26.97
N GLY A 701 -32.30 31.67 26.75
CA GLY A 701 -31.65 30.65 27.57
C GLY A 701 -31.62 29.26 26.93
N ASP A 702 -32.37 29.03 25.85
CA ASP A 702 -32.32 27.79 25.08
C ASP A 702 -31.12 27.76 24.11
N THR A 703 -30.83 26.57 23.57
CA THR A 703 -29.76 26.33 22.60
C THR A 703 -30.34 26.12 21.20
N ALA A 704 -29.87 26.90 20.23
CA ALA A 704 -30.11 26.65 18.81
C ALA A 704 -29.07 25.67 18.24
N TYR A 705 -29.51 24.78 17.35
CA TYR A 705 -28.68 23.84 16.61
C TYR A 705 -28.68 24.22 15.14
N LEU A 706 -27.49 24.45 14.57
CA LEU A 706 -27.31 24.84 13.17
C LEU A 706 -26.44 23.80 12.45
N PHE A 707 -26.82 23.45 11.22
CA PHE A 707 -26.19 22.47 10.37
C PHE A 707 -25.86 23.09 9.02
N ALA A 708 -24.60 23.03 8.62
CA ALA A 708 -24.14 23.42 7.29
C ALA A 708 -23.91 22.16 6.45
N THR A 709 -24.36 22.19 5.19
CA THR A 709 -24.18 21.12 4.22
C THR A 709 -23.64 21.68 2.91
N GLY A 710 -23.00 20.83 2.11
CA GLY A 710 -22.50 21.19 0.78
C GLY A 710 -21.01 21.50 0.70
N SER A 711 -20.25 21.30 1.79
CA SER A 711 -18.78 21.33 1.82
C SER A 711 -18.26 20.44 2.94
N ASP A 712 -17.03 19.95 2.81
CA ASP A 712 -16.33 19.18 3.84
C ASP A 712 -15.81 20.07 4.99
N SER A 713 -15.58 21.36 4.72
CA SER A 713 -15.08 22.32 5.69
C SER A 713 -15.93 23.59 5.68
N CYS A 714 -16.66 23.81 6.78
CA CYS A 714 -17.50 24.98 6.99
C CYS A 714 -16.95 25.87 8.11
N TRP A 715 -16.73 27.15 7.82
CA TRP A 715 -16.32 28.16 8.79
C TRP A 715 -17.49 29.04 9.19
N TRP A 716 -17.62 29.29 10.48
CA TRP A 716 -18.66 30.16 11.03
C TRP A 716 -18.09 31.50 11.48
N ASN A 717 -18.90 32.56 11.47
CA ASN A 717 -18.51 33.89 11.97
C ASN A 717 -18.14 33.92 13.46
N SER A 718 -18.44 32.86 14.20
CA SER A 718 -17.99 32.61 15.57
C SER A 718 -16.52 32.16 15.68
N GLY A 719 -15.88 31.82 14.56
CA GLY A 719 -14.52 31.28 14.50
C GLY A 719 -14.42 29.75 14.62
N ILE A 720 -15.55 29.05 14.68
CA ILE A 720 -15.61 27.58 14.74
C ILE A 720 -15.54 27.00 13.32
N ILE A 721 -14.83 25.88 13.15
CA ILE A 721 -14.77 25.09 11.93
C ILE A 721 -15.49 23.76 12.18
N SER A 722 -16.68 23.60 11.62
CA SER A 722 -17.54 22.42 11.84
C SER A 722 -18.77 22.46 10.92
N ASN A 723 -19.26 21.29 10.51
CA ASN A 723 -20.54 21.16 9.77
C ASN A 723 -21.76 21.32 10.68
N ALA A 724 -21.57 21.38 12.00
CA ALA A 724 -22.63 21.67 12.96
C ALA A 724 -22.13 22.55 14.11
N ILE A 725 -22.93 23.52 14.52
CA ILE A 725 -22.67 24.35 15.70
C ILE A 725 -23.88 24.41 16.62
N GLN A 726 -23.60 24.62 17.91
CA GLN A 726 -24.59 24.93 18.93
C GLN A 726 -24.35 26.37 19.39
N SER A 727 -25.43 27.13 19.58
CA SER A 727 -25.33 28.50 20.08
C SER A 727 -26.48 28.85 21.00
N THR A 728 -26.18 29.63 22.04
CA THR A 728 -27.14 30.13 23.04
C THR A 728 -27.19 31.67 22.99
N PRO A 729 -27.66 32.27 21.88
CA PRO A 729 -27.65 33.72 21.73
C PRO A 729 -28.59 34.40 22.73
N LEU A 730 -28.16 35.53 23.29
CA LEU A 730 -28.97 36.35 24.21
C LEU A 730 -29.92 37.31 23.50
N THR A 731 -29.69 37.55 22.21
CA THR A 731 -30.50 38.40 21.33
C THR A 731 -30.58 37.76 19.96
N THR A 732 -31.60 38.09 19.15
CA THR A 732 -31.67 37.65 17.76
C THR A 732 -30.35 37.90 17.04
N SER A 733 -29.76 36.85 16.50
CA SER A 733 -28.40 36.84 15.98
C SER A 733 -28.37 36.18 14.60
N GLU A 734 -27.54 36.73 13.72
CA GLU A 734 -27.27 36.21 12.38
C GLU A 734 -25.96 35.43 12.39
N TYR A 735 -26.01 34.21 11.84
CA TYR A 735 -24.89 33.32 11.68
C TYR A 735 -24.54 33.27 10.20
N LEU A 736 -23.31 33.65 9.89
CA LEU A 736 -22.74 33.53 8.55
C LEU A 736 -21.84 32.29 8.54
N VAL A 737 -22.10 31.40 7.58
CA VAL A 737 -21.24 30.27 7.27
C VAL A 737 -20.61 30.48 5.90
N TRP A 738 -19.35 30.10 5.74
CA TRP A 738 -18.70 30.07 4.45
C TRP A 738 -17.87 28.80 4.28
N SER A 739 -17.71 28.38 3.04
CA SER A 739 -16.67 27.45 2.62
C SER A 739 -15.76 28.12 1.63
N ASN A 740 -14.53 27.62 1.53
CA ASN A 740 -13.63 27.99 0.46
C ASN A 740 -12.91 26.74 -0.04
N ASN A 741 -12.87 26.59 -1.36
CA ASN A 741 -12.08 25.60 -2.03
C ASN A 741 -11.20 26.29 -3.08
N MET A 742 -10.49 25.51 -3.90
CA MET A 742 -9.60 26.07 -4.92
C MET A 742 -10.33 26.85 -6.01
N CYS A 743 -11.64 26.61 -6.22
CA CYS A 743 -12.45 27.29 -7.23
C CYS A 743 -13.07 28.59 -6.71
N GLY A 744 -13.28 28.70 -5.41
CA GLY A 744 -13.66 29.95 -4.78
C GLY A 744 -14.33 29.73 -3.44
N SER A 745 -15.11 30.71 -3.01
CA SER A 745 -15.83 30.67 -1.75
C SER A 745 -17.32 30.83 -1.97
N ASP A 746 -18.10 30.07 -1.22
CA ASP A 746 -19.55 30.25 -1.11
C ASP A 746 -19.93 30.60 0.33
N THR A 747 -21.03 31.33 0.50
CA THR A 747 -21.47 31.82 1.80
C THR A 747 -22.98 31.71 1.94
N ASP A 748 -23.46 31.30 3.11
CA ASP A 748 -24.87 31.31 3.45
C ASP A 748 -25.10 31.89 4.86
N THR A 749 -26.32 32.39 5.10
CA THR A 749 -26.69 33.05 6.37
C THR A 749 -27.93 32.44 6.97
N PHE A 750 -27.92 32.26 8.30
CA PHE A 750 -29.06 31.79 9.07
C PHE A 750 -29.34 32.71 10.25
N VAL A 751 -30.62 33.08 10.46
CA VAL A 751 -31.03 33.95 11.57
C VAL A 751 -31.71 33.13 12.65
N VAL A 752 -31.19 33.20 13.87
CA VAL A 752 -31.83 32.62 15.06
C VAL A 752 -32.55 33.73 15.81
N THR A 753 -33.88 33.63 15.90
CA THR A 753 -34.74 34.57 16.62
C THR A 753 -34.86 34.18 18.08
N VAL A 754 -34.52 35.10 18.99
CA VAL A 754 -34.62 34.86 20.44
C VAL A 754 -35.88 35.52 20.98
N ILE A 755 -36.80 34.71 21.51
CA ILE A 755 -38.04 35.17 22.15
C ILE A 755 -37.81 35.31 23.64
N ILE A 756 -38.15 36.48 24.19
CA ILE A 756 -38.07 36.71 25.64
C ILE A 756 -39.28 36.02 26.30
N PRO A 757 -39.08 35.16 27.32
CA PRO A 757 -40.16 34.52 28.03
C PRO A 757 -41.19 35.54 28.56
N PRO A 758 -42.48 35.16 28.59
CA PRO A 758 -43.52 36.02 29.16
C PRO A 758 -43.23 36.33 30.63
N VAL A 759 -43.57 37.55 31.06
CA VAL A 759 -43.52 37.92 32.48
C VAL A 759 -44.77 37.36 33.15
N ALA A 760 -44.64 36.23 33.86
CA ALA A 760 -45.71 35.69 34.70
C ALA A 760 -45.96 36.62 35.90
N ASP A 761 -47.24 36.79 36.25
CA ASP A 761 -47.68 37.48 37.47
C ASP A 761 -48.79 36.64 38.10
N ALA A 762 -48.51 36.07 39.26
CA ALA A 762 -49.41 35.24 40.06
C ALA A 762 -50.33 36.06 40.97
N GLY A 763 -50.15 37.38 41.01
CA GLY A 763 -50.81 38.30 41.92
C GLY A 763 -50.10 38.44 43.26
N ALA A 764 -50.58 39.37 44.08
CA ALA A 764 -50.04 39.61 45.41
C ALA A 764 -50.45 38.53 46.42
N ASP A 765 -49.60 38.29 47.41
CA ASP A 765 -49.87 37.40 48.54
C ASP A 765 -51.18 37.77 49.26
N GLN A 766 -51.94 36.75 49.67
CA GLN A 766 -53.26 36.90 50.26
C GLN A 766 -53.32 36.24 51.63
N VAL A 767 -54.13 36.82 52.52
CA VAL A 767 -54.49 36.24 53.82
C VAL A 767 -55.98 35.91 53.81
N ILE A 768 -56.32 34.64 54.02
CA ILE A 768 -57.70 34.14 54.06
C ILE A 768 -58.00 33.49 55.41
N ASN A 769 -59.24 33.53 55.91
CA ASN A 769 -59.57 32.79 57.13
C ASN A 769 -59.74 31.31 56.82
N TYR A 770 -59.51 30.46 57.83
CA TYR A 770 -59.70 29.02 57.69
C TYR A 770 -61.13 28.67 57.21
N GLY A 771 -61.21 27.90 56.12
CA GLY A 771 -62.47 27.51 55.47
C GLY A 771 -62.96 28.46 54.39
N GLU A 772 -62.33 29.63 54.21
CA GLU A 772 -62.55 30.52 53.07
C GLU A 772 -61.67 30.10 51.87
N SER A 773 -61.98 30.68 50.70
CA SER A 773 -61.24 30.46 49.46
C SER A 773 -60.61 31.77 48.96
N GLY A 774 -59.36 31.72 48.50
CA GLY A 774 -58.67 32.84 47.86
C GLY A 774 -58.82 32.82 46.32
N SER A 775 -58.74 33.98 45.68
CA SER A 775 -58.80 34.09 44.22
C SER A 775 -57.39 34.32 43.66
N LEU A 776 -56.91 33.39 42.83
CA LEU A 776 -55.66 33.51 42.09
C LEU A 776 -55.94 34.17 40.74
N GLN A 777 -55.15 35.19 40.38
CA GLN A 777 -55.34 36.00 39.17
C GLN A 777 -54.05 35.98 38.35
N GLY A 778 -53.96 35.04 37.40
CA GLY A 778 -52.77 34.90 36.57
C GLY A 778 -52.74 35.91 35.43
N GLN A 779 -51.57 36.49 35.17
CA GLN A 779 -51.32 37.34 34.00
C GLN A 779 -50.00 36.95 33.32
N GLY A 780 -49.80 37.42 32.09
CA GLY A 780 -48.49 37.34 31.41
C GLY A 780 -48.42 36.43 30.19
N GLY A 781 -49.35 35.49 29.99
CA GLY A 781 -49.30 34.54 28.86
C GLY A 781 -50.65 34.28 28.20
N ILE A 782 -50.69 33.28 27.31
CA ILE A 782 -51.92 32.83 26.63
C ILE A 782 -52.43 31.48 27.17
N SER A 783 -51.57 30.73 27.86
CA SER A 783 -51.90 29.48 28.57
C SER A 783 -51.38 29.56 30.00
N TYR A 784 -52.10 28.93 30.92
CA TYR A 784 -51.88 29.05 32.37
C TYR A 784 -51.87 27.66 33.00
N MET A 785 -50.99 27.46 33.98
CA MET A 785 -50.95 26.24 34.78
C MET A 785 -50.50 26.54 36.20
N TRP A 786 -51.34 26.22 37.16
CA TRP A 786 -51.14 26.42 38.58
C TRP A 786 -50.78 25.10 39.28
N SER A 787 -49.86 25.20 40.24
CA SER A 787 -49.45 24.08 41.10
C SER A 787 -49.27 24.57 42.55
N PRO A 788 -49.69 23.81 43.58
CA PRO A 788 -50.29 22.47 43.53
C PRO A 788 -51.77 22.51 43.12
N SER A 789 -52.22 21.51 42.34
CA SER A 789 -53.59 21.47 41.80
C SER A 789 -54.66 20.95 42.77
N GLY A 790 -54.27 20.28 43.86
CA GLY A 790 -55.20 19.53 44.71
C GLY A 790 -56.24 20.36 45.48
N SER A 791 -55.99 21.65 45.66
CA SER A 791 -56.88 22.60 46.35
C SER A 791 -57.37 23.73 45.43
N LEU A 792 -57.27 23.53 44.12
CA LEU A 792 -57.74 24.46 43.09
C LEU A 792 -59.04 23.96 42.45
N ASP A 793 -59.92 24.89 42.09
CA ASP A 793 -61.10 24.59 41.27
C ASP A 793 -60.73 24.30 39.80
N CYS A 794 -59.76 25.03 39.27
CA CYS A 794 -59.29 24.96 37.89
C CYS A 794 -57.78 25.25 37.82
N PRO A 795 -56.91 24.23 37.79
CA PRO A 795 -55.46 24.43 37.74
C PRO A 795 -54.94 24.96 36.40
N ASP A 796 -55.71 24.90 35.31
CA ASP A 796 -55.34 25.35 33.96
C ASP A 796 -56.03 26.65 33.53
N CYS A 797 -56.81 27.28 34.42
CA CYS A 797 -57.46 28.55 34.16
C CYS A 797 -56.54 29.74 34.47
N GLN A 798 -56.70 30.83 33.72
CA GLN A 798 -56.08 32.12 34.03
C GLN A 798 -56.41 32.57 35.46
N ASN A 799 -57.70 32.52 35.81
CA ASN A 799 -58.19 32.83 37.15
C ASN A 799 -58.66 31.53 37.79
N ALA A 800 -58.12 31.22 38.96
CA ALA A 800 -58.44 30.03 39.73
C ALA A 800 -58.88 30.42 41.15
N THR A 801 -59.67 29.56 41.78
CA THR A 801 -60.07 29.66 43.18
C THR A 801 -59.33 28.61 43.99
N ALA A 802 -58.60 29.04 45.01
CA ALA A 802 -57.80 28.22 45.88
C ALA A 802 -58.46 28.06 47.26
N SER A 803 -58.66 26.82 47.70
CA SER A 803 -59.20 26.45 49.01
C SER A 803 -58.23 25.54 49.77
N PRO A 804 -57.01 26.02 50.11
CA PRO A 804 -56.04 25.19 50.81
C PRO A 804 -56.50 24.90 52.24
N SER A 805 -56.00 23.80 52.83
CA SER A 805 -56.22 23.46 54.24
C SER A 805 -55.08 23.90 55.17
N GLN A 806 -53.95 24.32 54.59
CA GLN A 806 -52.76 24.87 55.26
C GLN A 806 -52.14 25.95 54.38
N THR A 807 -51.41 26.91 54.97
CA THR A 807 -50.71 27.96 54.21
C THR A 807 -49.94 27.35 53.04
N THR A 808 -50.27 27.76 51.81
CA THR A 808 -49.79 27.12 50.58
C THR A 808 -49.25 28.18 49.62
N ILE A 809 -48.09 27.90 49.03
CA ILE A 809 -47.56 28.67 47.90
C ILE A 809 -48.09 28.04 46.62
N TYR A 810 -48.74 28.84 45.78
CA TYR A 810 -49.14 28.44 44.45
C TYR A 810 -48.19 29.04 43.42
N THR A 811 -47.61 28.18 42.59
CA THR A 811 -46.77 28.56 41.46
C THR A 811 -47.61 28.62 40.20
N LEU A 812 -47.57 29.77 39.52
CA LEU A 812 -48.13 29.98 38.20
C LEU A 812 -47.05 29.76 37.15
N MET A 813 -47.35 28.91 36.17
CA MET A 813 -46.60 28.77 34.93
C MET A 813 -47.46 29.34 33.79
N VAL A 814 -46.93 30.30 33.03
CA VAL A 814 -47.60 30.85 31.84
C VAL A 814 -46.80 30.53 30.58
N THR A 815 -47.49 30.25 29.49
CA THR A 815 -46.88 30.00 28.17
C THR A 815 -47.37 31.04 27.16
N ASP A 816 -46.47 31.58 26.34
CA ASP A 816 -46.82 32.50 25.26
C ASP A 816 -47.17 31.78 23.93
N SER A 817 -47.37 32.54 22.86
CA SER A 817 -47.68 32.00 21.51
C SER A 817 -46.53 31.28 20.83
N PHE A 818 -45.31 31.44 21.31
CA PHE A 818 -44.09 30.81 20.78
C PHE A 818 -43.65 29.60 21.62
N GLY A 819 -44.35 29.31 22.71
CA GLY A 819 -44.04 28.18 23.61
C GLY A 819 -43.10 28.54 24.76
N CYS A 820 -42.71 29.80 24.92
CA CYS A 820 -41.83 30.22 26.01
C CYS A 820 -42.57 30.31 27.34
N VAL A 821 -41.88 29.92 28.41
CA VAL A 821 -42.48 29.74 29.74
C VAL A 821 -41.97 30.76 30.74
N GLY A 822 -42.91 31.47 31.38
CA GLY A 822 -42.68 32.32 32.54
C GLY A 822 -43.23 31.66 33.81
N ILE A 823 -42.60 31.91 34.96
CA ILE A 823 -43.05 31.39 36.26
C ILE A 823 -43.10 32.51 37.29
N ASP A 824 -44.15 32.53 38.09
CA ASP A 824 -44.29 33.37 39.28
C ASP A 824 -44.99 32.59 40.40
N SER A 825 -45.03 33.11 41.63
CA SER A 825 -45.68 32.45 42.76
C SER A 825 -46.40 33.42 43.67
N VAL A 826 -47.49 32.94 44.28
CA VAL A 826 -48.30 33.67 45.26
C VAL A 826 -48.49 32.84 46.52
N LEU A 827 -48.32 33.46 47.68
CA LEU A 827 -48.57 32.84 48.98
C LEU A 827 -50.01 33.07 49.41
N LEU A 828 -50.73 32.00 49.74
CA LEU A 828 -51.99 32.07 50.46
C LEU A 828 -51.77 31.68 51.92
N GLU A 829 -51.74 32.68 52.79
CA GLU A 829 -51.62 32.52 54.23
C GLU A 829 -52.99 32.27 54.87
N LEU A 830 -53.10 31.19 55.64
CA LEU A 830 -54.31 30.83 56.36
C LEU A 830 -54.31 31.37 57.79
N LYS A 831 -55.35 32.13 58.12
CA LYS A 831 -55.58 32.69 59.44
C LYS A 831 -56.64 31.90 60.20
N TYR A 832 -56.28 31.40 61.37
CA TYR A 832 -57.17 30.70 62.29
C TYR A 832 -57.81 31.70 63.27
N MET A 833 -59.08 31.49 63.61
CA MET A 833 -59.82 32.29 64.58
C MET A 833 -59.94 31.48 65.86
N ASP A 834 -59.19 31.86 66.91
CA ASP A 834 -59.01 31.01 68.10
C ASP A 834 -59.36 31.73 69.40
N THR A 835 -60.61 32.20 69.53
CA THR A 835 -61.07 32.88 70.76
C THR A 835 -61.86 31.93 71.64
N LEU A 836 -61.49 31.84 72.92
CA LEU A 836 -62.16 30.96 73.90
C LEU A 836 -62.31 31.68 75.25
N PHE A 837 -63.50 31.54 75.85
CA PHE A 837 -63.94 32.26 77.03
C PHE A 837 -64.81 31.40 77.95
N VAL A 838 -64.58 31.48 79.26
CA VAL A 838 -65.42 30.84 80.29
C VAL A 838 -66.09 31.94 81.12
N PRO A 839 -67.43 31.96 81.24
CA PRO A 839 -68.12 32.87 82.14
C PRO A 839 -67.66 32.68 83.59
N ASN A 840 -67.45 33.77 84.32
CA ASN A 840 -66.99 33.74 85.72
C ASN A 840 -68.15 33.66 86.75
N LEU A 841 -69.39 33.58 86.29
CA LEU A 841 -70.61 33.57 87.09
C LEU A 841 -71.71 32.82 86.34
N PHE A 842 -72.42 31.91 87.02
CA PHE A 842 -73.63 31.27 86.47
C PHE A 842 -74.65 30.98 87.58
N SER A 843 -75.92 30.82 87.21
CA SER A 843 -77.06 30.77 88.12
C SER A 843 -77.96 29.55 87.86
N PRO A 844 -77.60 28.34 88.33
CA PRO A 844 -78.42 27.13 88.19
C PRO A 844 -79.66 27.17 89.10
N ASN A 845 -80.66 27.96 88.72
CA ASN A 845 -81.92 28.20 89.45
C ASN A 845 -83.17 27.63 88.73
N GLY A 846 -82.99 27.12 87.51
CA GLY A 846 -84.03 26.49 86.69
C GLY A 846 -84.92 27.47 85.94
N ASP A 847 -84.51 28.72 85.74
CA ASP A 847 -85.26 29.74 85.00
C ASP A 847 -85.02 29.71 83.47
N GLY A 848 -84.13 28.83 82.99
CA GLY A 848 -83.73 28.68 81.59
C GLY A 848 -82.58 29.59 81.18
N HIS A 849 -82.08 30.47 82.07
CA HIS A 849 -81.03 31.43 81.80
C HIS A 849 -79.80 31.17 82.69
N ASN A 850 -78.65 30.91 82.04
CA ASN A 850 -77.38 30.65 82.73
C ASN A 850 -77.44 29.49 83.75
N ASP A 851 -78.34 28.52 83.51
CA ASP A 851 -78.47 27.32 84.34
C ASP A 851 -77.30 26.35 84.17
N ILE A 852 -76.63 26.42 83.02
CA ILE A 852 -75.51 25.55 82.67
C ILE A 852 -74.32 26.42 82.27
N LEU A 853 -73.19 26.17 82.92
CA LEU A 853 -71.91 26.78 82.58
C LEU A 853 -71.26 26.04 81.42
N TYR A 854 -71.10 26.72 80.29
CA TYR A 854 -70.37 26.23 79.13
C TYR A 854 -69.06 26.98 78.92
N VAL A 855 -68.09 26.29 78.34
CA VAL A 855 -66.98 26.96 77.65
C VAL A 855 -67.55 27.57 76.36
N ARG A 856 -67.28 28.84 76.10
CA ARG A 856 -67.70 29.54 74.88
C ARG A 856 -66.52 29.66 73.93
N THR A 857 -66.66 29.09 72.75
CA THR A 857 -65.63 29.07 71.71
C THR A 857 -66.10 29.86 70.49
N PHE A 858 -65.16 30.58 69.88
CA PHE A 858 -65.27 31.21 68.57
C PHE A 858 -64.05 30.77 67.78
N GLY A 859 -64.17 29.62 67.11
CA GLY A 859 -63.07 28.93 66.47
C GLY A 859 -63.30 27.43 66.37
N VAL A 860 -62.36 26.72 65.74
CA VAL A 860 -62.33 25.26 65.73
C VAL A 860 -61.09 24.80 66.51
N PHE A 861 -61.31 23.97 67.51
CA PHE A 861 -60.27 23.43 68.38
C PHE A 861 -60.15 21.91 68.15
N GLU A 862 -58.93 21.38 68.08
CA GLU A 862 -58.70 19.94 67.93
C GLU A 862 -59.17 19.16 69.15
N ASN A 863 -58.95 19.73 70.33
CA ASN A 863 -59.43 19.19 71.59
C ASN A 863 -59.62 20.31 72.62
N ILE A 864 -60.53 20.07 73.56
CA ILE A 864 -60.80 20.92 74.71
C ILE A 864 -60.85 20.02 75.94
N HIS A 865 -60.30 20.48 77.06
CA HIS A 865 -60.38 19.82 78.35
C HIS A 865 -60.71 20.88 79.40
N PHE A 866 -61.93 20.80 79.95
CA PHE A 866 -62.45 21.73 80.94
C PHE A 866 -62.75 20.99 82.24
N SER A 867 -62.07 21.40 83.31
CA SER A 867 -62.18 20.77 84.63
C SER A 867 -62.47 21.81 85.70
N LEU A 868 -63.38 21.48 86.62
CA LEU A 868 -63.80 22.33 87.73
C LEU A 868 -63.50 21.68 89.06
N TYR A 869 -62.98 22.46 89.99
CA TYR A 869 -62.60 22.01 91.31
C TYR A 869 -63.27 22.88 92.39
N ASP A 870 -63.70 22.24 93.48
CA ASP A 870 -64.13 22.96 94.67
C ASP A 870 -62.95 23.67 95.37
N ARG A 871 -63.25 24.44 96.42
CA ARG A 871 -62.22 25.18 97.19
C ARG A 871 -61.19 24.29 97.89
N TRP A 872 -61.45 22.98 97.97
CA TRP A 872 -60.57 21.99 98.59
C TRP A 872 -59.74 21.22 97.56
N GLY A 873 -59.88 21.55 96.27
CA GLY A 873 -59.16 20.91 95.17
C GLY A 873 -59.78 19.59 94.70
N LYS A 874 -61.03 19.30 95.08
CA LYS A 874 -61.75 18.12 94.60
C LYS A 874 -62.41 18.42 93.25
N LEU A 875 -62.20 17.54 92.27
CA LEU A 875 -62.84 17.63 90.95
C LEU A 875 -64.35 17.42 91.08
N VAL A 876 -65.13 18.41 90.64
CA VAL A 876 -66.60 18.42 90.70
C VAL A 876 -67.26 18.38 89.32
N PHE A 877 -66.54 18.70 88.25
CA PHE A 877 -67.00 18.54 86.88
C PHE A 877 -65.82 18.45 85.94
N GLU A 878 -65.95 17.64 84.90
CA GLU A 878 -64.95 17.51 83.84
C GLU A 878 -65.67 17.20 82.53
N THR A 879 -65.21 17.85 81.46
CA THR A 879 -65.66 17.56 80.10
C THR A 879 -64.48 17.70 79.13
N PHE A 880 -64.56 16.93 78.05
CA PHE A 880 -63.70 17.07 76.87
C PHE A 880 -64.47 17.59 75.65
N ASP A 881 -65.73 17.95 75.85
CA ASP A 881 -66.67 18.44 74.83
C ASP A 881 -67.21 19.81 75.26
N GLU A 882 -67.04 20.81 74.39
CA GLU A 882 -67.51 22.18 74.59
C GLU A 882 -69.03 22.31 74.70
N ASN A 883 -69.78 21.33 74.17
CA ASN A 883 -71.24 21.31 74.19
C ASN A 883 -71.80 20.73 75.49
N ILE A 884 -70.95 20.25 76.39
CA ILE A 884 -71.35 19.72 77.69
C ILE A 884 -70.91 20.72 78.76
N GLY A 885 -71.89 21.23 79.52
CA GLY A 885 -71.65 22.22 80.56
C GLY A 885 -72.05 21.72 81.94
N TRP A 886 -71.64 22.47 82.96
CA TRP A 886 -71.92 22.14 84.35
C TRP A 886 -73.19 22.81 84.85
N ASP A 887 -74.11 22.02 85.39
CA ASP A 887 -75.42 22.44 85.90
C ASP A 887 -75.40 22.82 87.40
N GLY A 888 -74.22 22.83 88.03
CA GLY A 888 -74.07 23.11 89.46
C GLY A 888 -74.38 21.91 90.37
N TYR A 889 -74.51 20.70 89.84
CA TYR A 889 -74.63 19.45 90.58
C TYR A 889 -73.36 18.60 90.48
N TYR A 890 -73.09 17.79 91.50
CA TYR A 890 -72.06 16.75 91.46
C TYR A 890 -72.62 15.48 92.09
N ASN A 891 -72.63 14.38 91.34
CA ASN A 891 -73.25 13.10 91.72
C ASN A 891 -74.72 13.24 92.18
N GLY A 892 -75.50 14.08 91.50
CA GLY A 892 -76.90 14.36 91.82
C GLY A 892 -77.12 15.22 93.06
N VAL A 893 -76.05 15.69 93.71
CA VAL A 893 -76.10 16.59 94.87
C VAL A 893 -75.80 18.02 94.44
N GLN A 894 -76.69 18.94 94.83
CA GLN A 894 -76.56 20.36 94.59
C GLN A 894 -75.30 20.91 95.26
N GLN A 895 -74.42 21.56 94.49
CA GLN A 895 -73.16 22.07 95.02
C GLN A 895 -73.34 23.42 95.74
N PRO A 896 -72.53 23.71 96.78
CA PRO A 896 -72.60 24.96 97.55
C PRO A 896 -72.49 26.24 96.70
N LEU A 897 -73.05 27.34 97.21
CA LEU A 897 -72.87 28.68 96.63
C LEU A 897 -71.49 29.22 97.02
N GLU A 898 -70.48 28.84 96.26
CA GLU A 898 -69.09 29.24 96.49
C GLU A 898 -68.36 29.49 95.16
N VAL A 899 -67.07 29.79 95.28
CA VAL A 899 -66.18 29.98 94.13
C VAL A 899 -65.49 28.65 93.81
N TYR A 900 -65.63 28.22 92.57
CA TYR A 900 -64.99 27.06 91.98
C TYR A 900 -63.82 27.51 91.11
N VAL A 901 -62.75 26.73 91.10
CA VAL A 901 -61.59 27.01 90.24
C VAL A 901 -61.69 26.15 89.00
N TYR A 902 -61.58 26.75 87.82
CA TYR A 902 -61.49 26.00 86.57
C TYR A 902 -60.07 25.95 86.03
N TYR A 903 -59.79 24.85 85.34
CA TYR A 903 -58.67 24.70 84.43
C TYR A 903 -59.22 24.35 83.06
N LEU A 904 -58.73 25.04 82.04
CA LEU A 904 -59.12 24.86 80.65
C LEU A 904 -57.88 24.75 79.79
N ILE A 905 -57.75 23.65 79.06
CA ILE A 905 -56.71 23.43 78.06
C ILE A 905 -57.41 23.19 76.72
N ALA A 906 -57.06 23.95 75.70
CA ALA A 906 -57.57 23.77 74.35
C ALA A 906 -56.43 23.82 73.34
N ASN A 907 -56.43 22.94 72.34
CA ASN A 907 -55.48 22.97 71.23
C ASN A 907 -56.18 23.50 69.97
N THR A 908 -55.60 24.51 69.34
CA THR A 908 -56.06 25.10 68.07
C THR A 908 -55.55 24.29 66.88
N LEU A 909 -56.17 24.45 65.71
CA LEU A 909 -55.79 23.75 64.48
C LEU A 909 -54.39 24.11 63.94
N ASP A 910 -53.83 25.25 64.33
CA ASP A 910 -52.45 25.66 64.03
C ASP A 910 -51.41 25.07 65.01
N GLY A 911 -51.83 24.17 65.90
CA GLY A 911 -50.97 23.47 66.85
C GLY A 911 -50.63 24.26 68.13
N LYS A 912 -51.28 25.40 68.37
CA LYS A 912 -51.08 26.19 69.59
C LYS A 912 -51.96 25.70 70.74
N THR A 913 -51.37 25.60 71.94
CA THR A 913 -52.12 25.27 73.16
C THR A 913 -52.53 26.53 73.91
N ILE A 914 -53.82 26.72 74.13
CA ILE A 914 -54.39 27.73 75.01
C ILE A 914 -54.65 27.11 76.38
N GLN A 915 -54.07 27.69 77.43
CA GLN A 915 -54.31 27.31 78.81
C GLN A 915 -54.93 28.49 79.56
N GLN A 916 -56.08 28.27 80.19
CA GLN A 916 -56.74 29.25 81.04
C GLN A 916 -57.03 28.65 82.42
N LYS A 917 -56.90 29.49 83.43
CA LYS A 917 -57.33 29.22 84.80
C LYS A 917 -58.10 30.43 85.28
N GLY A 918 -59.19 30.19 85.98
CA GLY A 918 -59.94 31.27 86.61
C GLY A 918 -60.91 30.75 87.65
N ASP A 919 -61.70 31.69 88.14
CA ASP A 919 -62.66 31.47 89.21
C ASP A 919 -64.07 31.62 88.65
N ILE A 920 -64.95 30.71 89.06
CA ILE A 920 -66.38 30.73 88.73
C ILE A 920 -67.15 30.82 90.03
N THR A 921 -67.97 31.85 90.14
CA THR A 921 -68.91 31.96 91.24
C THR A 921 -70.21 31.26 90.88
N LEU A 922 -70.63 30.30 91.70
CA LEU A 922 -71.96 29.69 91.61
C LEU A 922 -72.93 30.48 92.50
N MET A 923 -73.99 31.03 91.91
CA MET A 923 -75.09 31.70 92.63
C MET A 923 -76.43 31.06 92.27
N ARG A 924 -77.50 31.30 93.02
CA ARG A 924 -78.85 30.82 92.69
C ARG A 924 -79.89 31.85 93.07
#